data_AF-G0R5B3-F1
#
_entry.id   AF-G0R5B3-F1
#
_cell.length_a   1.000
_cell.length_b   1.000
_cell.length_c   1.000
_cell.angle_alpha   90.00
_cell.angle_beta   90.00
_cell.angle_gamma   90.00
#
_symmetry.space_group_name_H-M   'P 1'
#
loop_
_entity.id
_entity.type
_entity.pdbx_description
1 polymer ?
#
loop_
_entity_poly.entity_id
_entity_poly.type
_entity_poly.pdbx_seq_one_letter_code
_entity_poly.pdbx_strand_id
1 'polypeptide(L)'
;MIAEILIDFRQFYDNQNQKNDFQFEYGKDWDIFYIISENLTEQSLIQEALKIHNSSDLPEAFLKVDKIQNHSFSFFAWQDLKLGILIRIFTPVHYPQRFNLMNSTKITLKSPYRAKYNEKKIFGFIIQNDETIDLPINILPLDDQYQKYPQYLINYKKDAYEYFKNLAKTDLKSNPSQILNQLFWNGKQQISMPYIPYLSNCREFGSQGILYTIVENEELCDLIPVEKTVPIRPFVFGDKPISDQCENIKFDCIFDEQLNRDPEYENWFQTKQDDTIFYITQYATDFLKSQLDSKDTYFNEADIIKVKAGNNLQNGYLPKVVQFDIQYYQTSNTEKQIIQAFMLFLNQVQPNNDQVQDDSPFEYTLVFNYKSMTQSELIIAFTLGWYVYLVLYLIIGILMVFNVFVFVLYHYIFSRRRPRPKIKFIQCIKPFYTQAFIGVYLTLFPVGFILILNGIFMSGSIFDLNTSFFNCEETESESKIEFYKYQYKQNGLKIDSENFIKIKKGRSNLAMIVIGIYIMYYMIILLIPHKKGKIDELMGNISLDNNIWYKTIWRRFYYFFFTIIIIIIMSVIIQFSLSNNFSENIWYFLVIIKIIGMVFECIGEYLLQDNILISIINTSFDCTLNMATLGANDFFDFLFSYFVEIGIQMIERAYVSIIRDQFSEFLEVKYDQFQKYVNTYLQL
;
A
#
# COMPACT_ATOMS: atom_id res chain seq x y z
N MET A 1 20.49 -22.25 0.58
CA MET A 1 20.71 -23.08 1.81
C MET A 1 21.68 -22.32 2.70
N ILE A 2 21.61 -22.48 4.03
CA ILE A 2 22.58 -21.91 4.96
C ILE A 2 23.33 -23.02 5.70
N ALA A 3 24.66 -22.93 5.73
CA ALA A 3 25.49 -23.71 6.63
C ALA A 3 25.94 -22.81 7.78
N GLU A 4 25.46 -23.10 9.00
CA GLU A 4 25.97 -22.49 10.22
C GLU A 4 27.10 -23.37 10.77
N ILE A 5 28.26 -22.77 11.01
CA ILE A 5 29.47 -23.45 11.45
C ILE A 5 29.88 -22.79 12.75
N LEU A 6 29.87 -23.56 13.82
CA LEU A 6 30.37 -23.14 15.12
C LEU A 6 31.70 -23.85 15.37
N ILE A 7 32.75 -23.07 15.65
CA ILE A 7 34.08 -23.55 15.98
C ILE A 7 34.43 -23.04 17.37
N ASP A 8 34.67 -23.94 18.32
CA ASP A 8 35.04 -23.60 19.70
C ASP A 8 36.56 -23.77 19.89
N PHE A 9 37.24 -22.64 20.11
CA PHE A 9 38.69 -22.58 20.37
C PHE A 9 39.03 -22.44 21.87
N ARG A 10 38.06 -22.40 22.78
CA ARG A 10 38.31 -22.17 24.22
C ARG A 10 39.16 -23.27 24.85
N GLN A 11 39.10 -24.48 24.30
CA GLN A 11 39.91 -25.62 24.73
C GLN A 11 41.42 -25.41 24.55
N PHE A 12 41.82 -24.48 23.68
CA PHE A 12 43.22 -24.06 23.51
C PHE A 12 43.64 -23.06 24.60
N TYR A 13 42.70 -22.31 25.18
CA TYR A 13 42.94 -21.34 26.26
C TYR A 13 43.24 -22.00 27.61
N ASP A 14 42.46 -23.00 28.01
CA ASP A 14 42.60 -23.64 29.33
C ASP A 14 43.97 -24.32 29.52
N ASN A 15 44.62 -24.71 28.41
CA ASN A 15 45.97 -25.27 28.42
C ASN A 15 47.08 -24.21 28.44
N GLN A 16 46.84 -22.98 27.99
CA GLN A 16 47.82 -21.88 28.05
C GLN A 16 48.11 -21.46 29.48
N ASN A 17 47.10 -21.42 30.34
CA ASN A 17 47.25 -21.04 31.75
C ASN A 17 48.00 -22.08 32.61
N GLN A 18 48.20 -23.30 32.12
CA GLN A 18 48.92 -24.36 32.85
C GLN A 18 50.43 -24.40 32.53
N LYS A 19 50.88 -23.80 31.43
CA LYS A 19 52.30 -23.73 31.02
C LYS A 19 52.57 -22.37 30.37
N ASN A 20 53.17 -21.45 31.13
CA ASN A 20 53.37 -20.03 30.82
C ASN A 20 54.14 -19.65 29.53
N ASP A 21 54.44 -20.56 28.60
CA ASP A 21 55.40 -20.29 27.51
C ASP A 21 54.88 -20.40 26.07
N PHE A 22 53.61 -20.76 25.83
CA PHE A 22 53.10 -20.91 24.45
C PHE A 22 51.79 -20.17 24.21
N GLN A 23 51.85 -19.06 23.45
CA GLN A 23 50.69 -18.35 22.92
C GLN A 23 50.23 -19.04 21.63
N PHE A 24 48.91 -19.19 21.46
CA PHE A 24 48.27 -19.78 20.27
C PHE A 24 47.69 -18.64 19.43
N GLU A 25 48.47 -18.13 18.48
CA GLU A 25 48.15 -16.96 17.68
C GLU A 25 47.65 -17.32 16.27
N TYR A 26 46.56 -16.68 15.85
CA TYR A 26 46.02 -16.80 14.50
C TYR A 26 47.02 -16.26 13.45
N GLY A 27 47.23 -17.01 12.36
CA GLY A 27 48.18 -16.68 11.30
C GLY A 27 49.63 -17.10 11.56
N LYS A 28 49.98 -17.43 12.82
CA LYS A 28 51.29 -18.01 13.18
C LYS A 28 51.17 -19.49 13.54
N ASP A 29 50.28 -19.82 14.48
CA ASP A 29 50.12 -21.18 15.00
C ASP A 29 48.99 -21.95 14.30
N TRP A 30 47.99 -21.24 13.80
CA TRP A 30 46.86 -21.84 13.09
C TRP A 30 46.18 -20.86 12.13
N ASP A 31 45.45 -21.41 11.15
CA ASP A 31 44.62 -20.67 10.21
C ASP A 31 43.39 -21.48 9.75
N ILE A 32 42.40 -20.79 9.19
CA ILE A 32 41.17 -21.39 8.63
C ILE A 32 41.04 -20.99 7.16
N PHE A 33 40.66 -21.95 6.32
CA PHE A 33 40.25 -21.71 4.95
C PHE A 33 38.90 -22.33 4.66
N TYR A 34 38.17 -21.62 3.81
CA TYR A 34 36.94 -22.09 3.23
C TYR A 34 37.16 -22.30 1.74
N ILE A 35 36.86 -23.50 1.27
CA ILE A 35 36.91 -23.85 -0.15
C ILE A 35 35.49 -24.13 -0.60
N ILE A 36 35.03 -23.37 -1.59
CA ILE A 36 33.67 -23.47 -2.12
C ILE A 36 33.76 -23.67 -3.62
N SER A 37 33.15 -24.75 -4.11
CA SER A 37 33.12 -25.08 -5.53
C SER A 37 32.00 -26.06 -5.83
N GLU A 38 31.49 -26.04 -7.06
CA GLU A 38 30.52 -27.02 -7.56
C GLU A 38 31.12 -28.43 -7.61
N ASN A 39 32.41 -28.54 -7.96
CA ASN A 39 33.10 -29.79 -8.24
C ASN A 39 34.24 -30.07 -7.25
N LEU A 40 33.92 -30.06 -5.95
CA LEU A 40 34.86 -30.49 -4.92
C LEU A 40 34.96 -32.02 -4.83
N THR A 41 36.21 -32.49 -4.81
CA THR A 41 36.63 -33.86 -4.50
C THR A 41 37.66 -33.83 -3.36
N GLU A 42 37.80 -34.90 -2.58
CA GLU A 42 38.78 -34.95 -1.47
C GLU A 42 40.23 -34.70 -1.94
N GLN A 43 40.57 -35.14 -3.15
CA GLN A 43 41.91 -34.94 -3.72
C GLN A 43 42.12 -33.48 -4.17
N SER A 44 41.09 -32.82 -4.71
CA SER A 44 41.18 -31.40 -5.09
C SER A 44 41.30 -30.50 -3.86
N LEU A 45 40.60 -30.83 -2.75
CA LEU A 45 40.72 -30.11 -1.46
C LEU A 45 42.17 -30.07 -0.95
N ILE A 46 42.84 -31.22 -0.93
CA ILE A 46 44.23 -31.32 -0.44
C ILE A 46 45.18 -30.57 -1.39
N GLN A 47 44.97 -30.65 -2.70
CA GLN A 47 45.80 -29.96 -3.68
C GLN A 47 45.62 -28.43 -3.65
N GLU A 48 44.40 -27.94 -3.43
CA GLU A 48 44.11 -26.52 -3.26
C GLU A 48 44.65 -26.01 -1.91
N ALA A 49 44.49 -26.78 -0.83
CA ALA A 49 45.05 -26.47 0.49
C ALA A 49 46.59 -26.30 0.47
N LEU A 50 47.28 -27.00 -0.44
CA LEU A 50 48.72 -26.93 -0.63
C LEU A 50 49.18 -25.81 -1.57
N LYS A 51 48.31 -25.32 -2.48
CA LYS A 51 48.63 -24.26 -3.45
C LYS A 51 48.41 -22.84 -2.90
N ILE A 52 47.62 -22.71 -1.84
CA ILE A 52 47.17 -21.41 -1.33
C ILE A 52 48.14 -20.89 -0.26
N HIS A 53 49.04 -19.99 -0.69
CA HIS A 53 49.76 -19.05 0.18
C HIS A 53 49.03 -17.69 0.32
N ASN A 54 47.92 -17.48 -0.40
CA ASN A 54 47.15 -16.23 -0.38
C ASN A 54 45.73 -16.50 0.14
N SER A 55 45.43 -15.97 1.32
CA SER A 55 44.17 -16.08 2.05
C SER A 55 42.91 -16.00 1.19
N SER A 56 41.97 -16.93 1.41
CA SER A 56 40.55 -16.66 1.13
C SER A 56 40.09 -15.51 2.03
N ASP A 57 39.39 -14.51 1.50
CA ASP A 57 38.92 -13.35 2.26
C ASP A 57 37.92 -13.78 3.34
N LEU A 58 38.42 -13.89 4.58
CA LEU A 58 37.60 -14.06 5.76
C LEU A 58 36.94 -12.72 6.09
N PRO A 59 35.73 -12.72 6.69
CA PRO A 59 35.09 -11.48 7.11
C PRO A 59 36.01 -10.64 7.99
N GLU A 60 36.16 -9.34 7.72
CA GLU A 60 37.02 -8.43 8.53
C GLU A 60 36.62 -8.43 10.01
N ALA A 61 35.33 -8.60 10.28
CA ALA A 61 34.78 -8.73 11.63
C ALA A 61 35.43 -9.88 12.42
N PHE A 62 35.80 -10.98 11.75
CA PHE A 62 36.55 -12.05 12.39
C PHE A 62 37.96 -11.57 12.73
N LEU A 63 38.67 -10.90 11.82
CA LEU A 63 40.07 -10.46 12.00
C LEU A 63 40.29 -9.57 13.24
N LYS A 64 39.27 -8.80 13.65
CA LYS A 64 39.35 -7.85 14.78
C LYS A 64 38.98 -8.43 16.14
N VAL A 65 38.47 -9.67 16.20
CA VAL A 65 37.98 -10.30 17.45
C VAL A 65 39.03 -11.24 18.03
N ASP A 66 39.01 -11.38 19.37
CA ASP A 66 39.84 -12.34 20.10
C ASP A 66 39.64 -13.76 19.56
N LYS A 67 40.73 -14.36 19.08
CA LYS A 67 40.75 -15.60 18.30
C LYS A 67 40.58 -16.88 19.12
N ILE A 68 40.40 -16.72 20.42
CA ILE A 68 40.41 -17.80 21.41
C ILE A 68 38.98 -18.14 21.90
N GLN A 69 37.98 -17.40 21.41
CA GLN A 69 36.56 -17.59 21.75
C GLN A 69 35.86 -18.56 20.77
N ASN A 70 34.54 -18.75 20.90
CA ASN A 70 33.81 -19.46 19.86
C ASN A 70 33.57 -18.52 18.69
N HIS A 71 33.63 -19.11 17.49
CA HIS A 71 33.43 -18.40 16.25
C HIS A 71 32.29 -19.06 15.50
N SER A 72 31.25 -18.29 15.20
CA SER A 72 30.10 -18.74 14.43
C SER A 72 30.12 -18.10 13.05
N PHE A 73 30.20 -18.91 12.01
CA PHE A 73 30.10 -18.47 10.62
C PHE A 73 28.78 -18.96 10.02
N SER A 74 28.14 -18.14 9.21
CA SER A 74 27.00 -18.54 8.39
C SER A 74 27.35 -18.37 6.91
N PHE A 75 27.13 -19.44 6.15
CA PHE A 75 27.38 -19.48 4.72
C PHE A 75 26.06 -19.60 4.00
N PHE A 76 25.68 -18.60 3.23
CA PHE A 76 24.53 -18.65 2.35
C PHE A 76 24.99 -18.93 0.93
N ALA A 77 24.40 -19.94 0.28
CA ALA A 77 24.66 -20.25 -1.12
C ALA A 77 23.38 -20.18 -1.95
N TRP A 78 23.49 -19.57 -3.13
CA TRP A 78 22.42 -19.49 -4.13
C TRP A 78 22.23 -20.83 -4.83
N GLN A 79 23.34 -21.48 -5.19
CA GLN A 79 23.39 -22.76 -5.87
C GLN A 79 23.77 -23.88 -4.92
N ASP A 80 23.52 -25.12 -5.33
CA ASP A 80 24.02 -26.29 -4.62
C ASP A 80 25.55 -26.35 -4.79
N LEU A 81 26.27 -25.83 -3.78
CA LEU A 81 27.73 -25.79 -3.72
C LEU A 81 28.24 -26.78 -2.67
N LYS A 82 29.43 -27.32 -2.89
CA LYS A 82 30.14 -28.10 -1.88
C LYS A 82 31.03 -27.15 -1.07
N LEU A 83 31.00 -27.30 0.25
CA LEU A 83 31.82 -26.51 1.18
C LEU A 83 32.85 -27.44 1.83
N GLY A 84 34.13 -27.08 1.71
CA GLY A 84 35.22 -27.63 2.48
C GLY A 84 35.72 -26.61 3.49
N ILE A 85 35.86 -27.04 4.75
CA ILE A 85 36.44 -26.23 5.82
C ILE A 85 37.75 -26.89 6.21
N LEU A 86 38.83 -26.12 6.17
CA LEU A 86 40.16 -26.60 6.52
C LEU A 86 40.70 -25.73 7.63
N ILE A 87 41.15 -26.37 8.71
CA ILE A 87 41.83 -25.70 9.81
C ILE A 87 43.24 -26.28 9.86
N ARG A 88 44.26 -25.46 9.57
CA ARG A 88 45.65 -25.91 9.65
C ARG A 88 46.23 -25.45 10.97
N ILE A 89 47.03 -26.33 11.56
CA ILE A 89 47.79 -26.07 12.78
C ILE A 89 49.25 -26.21 12.40
N PHE A 90 50.00 -25.11 12.43
CA PHE A 90 51.42 -25.05 12.07
C PHE A 90 52.30 -25.59 13.19
N THR A 91 51.92 -25.33 14.44
CA THR A 91 52.79 -25.58 15.59
C THR A 91 52.61 -27.01 16.11
N PRO A 92 53.68 -27.84 16.13
CA PRO A 92 53.60 -29.25 16.54
C PRO A 92 53.07 -29.46 17.96
N VAL A 93 53.26 -28.48 18.84
CA VAL A 93 52.81 -28.50 20.24
C VAL A 93 51.28 -28.59 20.34
N HIS A 94 50.57 -27.93 19.42
CA HIS A 94 49.11 -27.87 19.38
C HIS A 94 48.48 -28.96 18.50
N TYR A 95 49.30 -29.76 17.80
CA TYR A 95 48.83 -30.80 16.89
C TYR A 95 47.92 -31.86 17.54
N PRO A 96 48.14 -32.33 18.79
CA PRO A 96 47.24 -33.28 19.45
C PRO A 96 45.83 -32.72 19.66
N GLN A 97 45.68 -31.39 19.77
CA GLN A 97 44.40 -30.74 20.04
C GLN A 97 43.48 -30.71 18.81
N ARG A 98 43.94 -31.10 17.62
CA ARG A 98 43.11 -31.20 16.41
C ARG A 98 41.90 -32.12 16.59
N PHE A 99 42.03 -33.17 17.39
CA PHE A 99 40.93 -34.12 17.64
C PHE A 99 39.85 -33.49 18.52
N ASN A 100 40.27 -32.64 19.47
CA ASN A 100 39.34 -31.90 20.32
C ASN A 100 38.61 -30.83 19.51
N LEU A 101 39.32 -30.14 18.61
CA LEU A 101 38.74 -29.19 17.66
C LEU A 101 37.70 -29.85 16.74
N MET A 102 38.01 -31.02 16.16
CA MET A 102 37.06 -31.77 15.34
C MET A 102 35.78 -32.17 16.11
N ASN A 103 35.91 -32.44 17.41
CA ASN A 103 34.77 -32.75 18.27
C ASN A 103 33.98 -31.51 18.69
N SER A 104 34.62 -30.34 18.73
CA SER A 104 34.00 -29.08 19.14
C SER A 104 33.38 -28.31 17.97
N THR A 105 33.78 -28.60 16.73
CA THR A 105 33.20 -28.02 15.52
C THR A 105 31.82 -28.61 15.23
N LYS A 106 30.79 -27.77 15.18
CA LYS A 106 29.42 -28.15 14.82
C LYS A 106 29.02 -27.48 13.52
N ILE A 107 28.53 -28.26 12.56
CA ILE A 107 27.98 -27.77 11.30
C ILE A 107 26.49 -28.10 11.28
N THR A 108 25.65 -27.08 11.12
CA THR A 108 24.20 -27.22 10.98
C THR A 108 23.75 -26.66 9.64
N LEU A 109 23.12 -27.51 8.83
CA LEU A 109 22.54 -27.12 7.56
C LEU A 109 21.07 -26.75 7.78
N LYS A 110 20.72 -25.52 7.45
CA LYS A 110 19.36 -24.99 7.44
C LYS A 110 18.95 -24.70 6.00
N SER A 111 17.72 -25.02 5.66
CA SER A 111 17.15 -24.65 4.36
C SER A 111 15.73 -24.14 4.56
N PRO A 112 15.28 -23.24 3.67
CA PRO A 112 13.93 -22.72 3.74
C PRO A 112 12.94 -23.84 3.43
N TYR A 113 11.93 -24.01 4.29
CA TYR A 113 10.91 -25.05 4.16
C TYR A 113 9.48 -24.55 4.33
N ARG A 114 9.26 -23.36 4.90
CA ARG A 114 7.92 -22.94 5.36
C ARG A 114 7.26 -21.85 4.53
N ALA A 115 8.01 -21.13 3.69
CA ALA A 115 7.43 -20.14 2.77
C ALA A 115 6.49 -20.82 1.75
N LYS A 116 6.97 -21.93 1.18
CA LYS A 116 6.14 -22.92 0.51
C LYS A 116 6.59 -24.31 0.98
N TYR A 117 5.66 -25.04 1.59
CA TYR A 117 5.99 -26.28 2.28
C TYR A 117 6.73 -27.27 1.38
N ASN A 118 7.89 -27.77 1.84
CA ASN A 118 8.80 -28.68 1.12
C ASN A 118 9.45 -28.14 -0.16
N GLU A 119 9.28 -26.85 -0.50
CA GLU A 119 10.00 -26.22 -1.61
C GLU A 119 11.11 -25.30 -1.06
N LYS A 120 12.30 -25.35 -1.67
CA LYS A 120 13.45 -24.49 -1.30
C LYS A 120 13.28 -23.05 -1.84
N LYS A 121 12.16 -22.40 -1.55
CA LYS A 121 11.83 -21.04 -2.01
C LYS A 121 11.87 -20.06 -0.86
N ILE A 122 12.23 -18.82 -1.14
CA ILE A 122 12.31 -17.74 -0.16
C ILE A 122 11.58 -16.50 -0.66
N PHE A 123 11.17 -15.64 0.25
CA PHE A 123 10.75 -14.29 -0.11
C PHE A 123 11.99 -13.45 -0.39
N GLY A 124 11.97 -12.72 -1.48
CA GLY A 124 13.05 -11.86 -1.88
C GLY A 124 12.81 -10.41 -1.60
N PHE A 125 13.89 -9.69 -1.28
CA PHE A 125 13.87 -8.24 -1.09
C PHE A 125 14.39 -7.57 -2.34
N ILE A 126 13.74 -6.48 -2.75
CA ILE A 126 14.03 -5.78 -3.99
C ILE A 126 14.21 -4.29 -3.69
N ILE A 127 15.23 -3.68 -4.28
CA ILE A 127 15.45 -2.23 -4.29
C ILE A 127 15.31 -1.77 -5.73
N GLN A 128 14.46 -0.78 -5.96
CA GLN A 128 14.28 -0.16 -7.28
C GLN A 128 15.10 1.13 -7.34
N ASN A 129 15.58 1.48 -8.53
CA ASN A 129 16.29 2.73 -8.77
C ASN A 129 15.29 3.89 -8.94
N ASP A 130 14.63 4.25 -7.83
CA ASP A 130 13.62 5.31 -7.81
C ASP A 130 14.24 6.69 -7.43
N GLU A 131 15.56 6.74 -7.18
CA GLU A 131 16.31 7.95 -6.78
C GLU A 131 15.72 8.69 -5.56
N THR A 132 15.02 7.98 -4.68
CA THR A 132 14.39 8.55 -3.47
C THR A 132 15.22 8.30 -2.21
N ILE A 133 15.83 7.12 -2.11
CA ILE A 133 16.52 6.66 -0.90
C ILE A 133 17.93 6.21 -1.27
N ASP A 134 18.88 6.50 -0.38
CA ASP A 134 20.26 6.09 -0.56
C ASP A 134 20.41 4.56 -0.54
N LEU A 135 21.45 4.04 -1.21
CA LEU A 135 21.69 2.61 -1.26
C LEU A 135 22.08 2.08 0.13
N PRO A 136 21.59 0.87 0.51
CA PRO A 136 21.97 0.29 1.77
C PRO A 136 23.47 -0.03 1.80
N ILE A 137 24.09 0.16 2.96
CA ILE A 137 25.50 -0.18 3.13
C ILE A 137 25.71 -1.69 3.06
N ASN A 138 24.73 -2.49 3.49
CA ASN A 138 24.77 -3.95 3.42
C ASN A 138 24.51 -4.53 2.02
N ILE A 139 24.66 -3.75 0.95
CA ILE A 139 24.40 -4.20 -0.42
C ILE A 139 25.37 -5.32 -0.86
N LEU A 140 24.91 -6.16 -1.80
CA LEU A 140 25.69 -7.26 -2.34
C LEU A 140 26.99 -6.71 -2.97
N PRO A 141 28.18 -7.19 -2.56
CA PRO A 141 29.42 -6.82 -3.23
C PRO A 141 29.34 -7.32 -4.67
N LEU A 142 29.60 -6.45 -5.64
CA LEU A 142 29.67 -6.84 -7.04
C LEU A 142 31.10 -7.31 -7.36
N ASP A 143 31.23 -8.21 -8.33
CA ASP A 143 32.53 -8.62 -8.89
C ASP A 143 33.35 -7.38 -9.32
N ASP A 144 34.68 -7.49 -9.47
CA ASP A 144 35.60 -6.37 -9.79
C ASP A 144 35.20 -5.58 -11.05
N GLN A 145 34.38 -6.19 -11.91
CA GLN A 145 33.82 -5.59 -13.13
C GLN A 145 32.36 -5.08 -12.98
N TYR A 146 31.79 -5.11 -11.78
CA TYR A 146 30.43 -4.69 -11.43
C TYR A 146 29.29 -5.44 -12.16
N GLN A 147 29.59 -6.60 -12.74
CA GLN A 147 28.69 -7.30 -13.66
C GLN A 147 27.92 -8.48 -13.05
N LYS A 148 28.51 -9.22 -12.10
CA LYS A 148 27.93 -10.46 -11.56
C LYS A 148 27.84 -10.44 -10.05
N TYR A 149 26.81 -11.12 -9.53
CA TYR A 149 26.65 -11.37 -8.10
C TYR A 149 27.53 -12.53 -7.64
N PRO A 150 28.02 -12.50 -6.39
CA PRO A 150 28.77 -13.61 -5.81
C PRO A 150 27.86 -14.82 -5.61
N GLN A 151 28.38 -16.02 -5.89
CA GLN A 151 27.64 -17.29 -5.79
C GLN A 151 27.32 -17.70 -4.34
N TYR A 152 28.03 -17.12 -3.37
CA TYR A 152 27.83 -17.36 -1.95
C TYR A 152 28.09 -16.09 -1.14
N LEU A 153 27.57 -16.05 0.07
CA LEU A 153 27.80 -15.00 1.06
C LEU A 153 28.31 -15.63 2.35
N ILE A 154 29.34 -15.01 2.94
CA ILE A 154 29.92 -15.44 4.21
C ILE A 154 29.64 -14.35 5.23
N ASN A 155 29.05 -14.74 6.35
CA ASN A 155 28.74 -13.84 7.44
C ASN A 155 29.29 -14.42 8.75
N TYR A 156 29.70 -13.54 9.65
CA TYR A 156 30.32 -13.89 10.94
C TYR A 156 29.46 -13.34 12.09
N LYS A 157 29.04 -14.25 12.97
CA LYS A 157 28.26 -13.95 14.17
C LYS A 157 29.19 -13.94 15.39
N LYS A 158 29.20 -12.82 16.13
CA LYS A 158 29.94 -12.66 17.39
C LYS A 158 29.27 -13.48 18.51
N ASP A 159 30.09 -14.00 19.43
CA ASP A 159 29.70 -15.01 20.41
C ASP A 159 28.82 -14.47 21.56
N ALA A 160 28.07 -15.37 22.20
CA ALA A 160 27.11 -15.06 23.27
C ALA A 160 27.77 -14.69 24.63
N TYR A 161 29.08 -14.88 24.81
CA TYR A 161 29.76 -14.44 26.05
C TYR A 161 30.22 -12.97 26.01
N GLU A 162 30.18 -12.32 24.84
CA GLU A 162 30.26 -10.85 24.73
C GLU A 162 28.92 -10.15 25.00
N TYR A 163 27.92 -10.84 25.59
CA TYR A 163 26.68 -10.25 26.09
C TYR A 163 26.90 -9.02 27.00
N PHE A 164 28.11 -8.87 27.56
CA PHE A 164 28.53 -7.78 28.45
C PHE A 164 29.50 -6.76 27.82
N LYS A 165 29.84 -6.86 26.53
CA LYS A 165 30.70 -5.89 25.82
C LYS A 165 29.91 -5.12 24.75
N ASN A 166 30.31 -3.87 24.53
CA ASN A 166 29.70 -2.98 23.54
C ASN A 166 29.82 -3.56 22.12
N LEU A 167 28.76 -3.40 21.34
CA LEU A 167 28.73 -3.83 19.94
C LEU A 167 29.71 -2.94 19.12
N ALA A 168 30.66 -3.55 18.41
CA ALA A 168 31.61 -2.83 17.56
C ALA A 168 31.20 -2.88 16.07
N LYS A 169 31.14 -1.69 15.43
CA LYS A 169 30.81 -1.49 14.01
C LYS A 169 31.73 -2.34 13.13
N THR A 170 31.18 -3.06 12.17
CA THR A 170 32.01 -3.71 11.15
C THR A 170 32.43 -2.64 10.15
N ASP A 171 33.75 -2.52 9.91
CA ASP A 171 34.25 -1.62 8.87
C ASP A 171 33.92 -2.27 7.53
N LEU A 172 32.82 -1.86 6.89
CA LEU A 172 32.55 -2.24 5.50
C LEU A 172 33.32 -1.31 4.54
N LYS A 173 34.62 -1.10 4.81
CA LYS A 173 35.50 -0.16 4.07
C LYS A 173 35.71 -0.54 2.61
N SER A 174 35.34 -1.76 2.22
CA SER A 174 35.42 -2.28 0.85
C SER A 174 34.07 -2.30 0.13
N ASN A 175 32.98 -1.77 0.72
CA ASN A 175 31.67 -1.85 0.08
C ASN A 175 31.48 -0.80 -1.03
N PRO A 176 30.89 -1.21 -2.17
CA PRO A 176 30.64 -0.34 -3.30
C PRO A 176 29.58 0.76 -3.03
N SER A 177 28.96 0.82 -1.85
CA SER A 177 28.10 1.94 -1.43
C SER A 177 28.87 3.22 -1.05
N GLN A 178 30.20 3.13 -0.89
CA GLN A 178 31.07 4.30 -0.90
C GLN A 178 31.28 4.86 -2.32
N ILE A 179 30.93 4.08 -3.34
CA ILE A 179 30.94 4.50 -4.74
C ILE A 179 29.63 5.26 -5.00
N LEU A 180 29.72 6.34 -5.78
CA LEU A 180 28.58 7.15 -6.21
C LEU A 180 27.41 6.26 -6.68
N ASN A 181 26.18 6.50 -6.21
CA ASN A 181 24.99 5.70 -6.55
C ASN A 181 24.85 5.46 -8.07
N GLN A 182 25.20 6.48 -8.86
CA GLN A 182 25.19 6.45 -10.32
C GLN A 182 26.08 5.32 -10.91
N LEU A 183 27.25 5.08 -10.32
CA LEU A 183 28.18 4.04 -10.76
C LEU A 183 27.70 2.64 -10.38
N PHE A 184 27.04 2.51 -9.24
CA PHE A 184 26.52 1.23 -8.78
C PHE A 184 25.31 0.77 -9.60
N TRP A 185 24.40 1.69 -9.92
CA TRP A 185 23.22 1.38 -10.73
C TRP A 185 23.60 1.01 -12.17
N ASN A 186 24.55 1.68 -12.84
CA ASN A 186 25.09 1.32 -14.16
C ASN A 186 24.05 0.74 -15.17
N GLY A 187 22.88 1.38 -15.29
CA GLY A 187 21.78 0.95 -16.17
C GLY A 187 20.85 -0.16 -15.63
N LYS A 188 21.02 -0.61 -14.39
CA LYS A 188 20.10 -1.49 -13.66
C LYS A 188 18.95 -0.68 -13.08
N GLN A 189 17.73 -1.20 -13.20
CA GLN A 189 16.53 -0.58 -12.63
C GLN A 189 16.12 -1.21 -11.30
N GLN A 190 16.48 -2.47 -11.04
CA GLN A 190 16.10 -3.20 -9.83
C GLN A 190 17.22 -4.13 -9.37
N ILE A 191 17.28 -4.37 -8.06
CA ILE A 191 18.23 -5.29 -7.41
C ILE A 191 17.49 -6.19 -6.45
N SER A 192 17.66 -7.50 -6.59
CA SER A 192 17.08 -8.50 -5.70
C SER A 192 18.13 -9.09 -4.75
N MET A 193 17.82 -9.17 -3.46
CA MET A 193 18.68 -9.73 -2.41
C MET A 193 17.90 -10.68 -1.47
N PRO A 194 18.58 -11.67 -0.85
CA PRO A 194 17.92 -12.71 -0.03
C PRO A 194 17.82 -12.35 1.45
N TYR A 195 18.37 -11.21 1.85
CA TYR A 195 18.39 -10.68 3.21
C TYR A 195 17.72 -9.32 3.26
N ILE A 196 17.38 -8.87 4.47
CA ILE A 196 16.65 -7.62 4.68
C ILE A 196 17.58 -6.43 4.38
N PRO A 197 17.20 -5.51 3.47
CA PRO A 197 17.99 -4.31 3.17
C PRO A 197 18.10 -3.38 4.40
N TYR A 198 19.18 -2.59 4.47
CA TYR A 198 19.45 -1.59 5.52
C TYR A 198 19.67 -2.14 6.94
N LEU A 199 19.09 -3.28 7.27
CA LEU A 199 19.24 -3.93 8.57
C LEU A 199 20.48 -4.84 8.57
N SER A 200 21.55 -4.37 9.17
CA SER A 200 22.82 -5.08 9.30
C SER A 200 23.44 -4.93 10.69
N ASN A 201 24.51 -5.69 10.94
CA ASN A 201 25.28 -5.69 12.19
C ASN A 201 24.45 -5.93 13.46
N CYS A 202 23.53 -6.88 13.39
CA CYS A 202 22.76 -7.31 14.55
C CYS A 202 23.40 -8.51 15.24
N ARG A 203 23.27 -8.59 16.57
CA ARG A 203 23.91 -9.62 17.39
C ARG A 203 23.55 -11.04 16.96
N GLU A 204 22.31 -11.28 16.53
CA GLU A 204 21.83 -12.62 16.21
C GLU A 204 22.15 -13.10 14.79
N PHE A 205 22.20 -12.20 13.81
CA PHE A 205 22.37 -12.55 12.40
C PHE A 205 23.59 -11.88 11.76
N GLY A 206 24.47 -11.23 12.51
CA GLY A 206 25.71 -10.66 11.99
C GLY A 206 25.47 -9.54 10.97
N SER A 207 26.18 -9.58 9.84
CA SER A 207 26.12 -8.55 8.80
C SER A 207 24.87 -8.62 7.91
N GLN A 208 24.28 -9.80 7.71
CA GLN A 208 23.16 -10.00 6.79
C GLN A 208 22.04 -10.83 7.44
N GLY A 209 20.88 -10.20 7.64
CA GLY A 209 19.68 -10.84 8.21
C GLY A 209 18.83 -11.55 7.16
N ILE A 210 18.98 -12.86 7.03
CA ILE A 210 18.20 -13.66 6.09
C ILE A 210 16.82 -13.97 6.69
N LEU A 211 15.74 -13.71 5.97
CA LEU A 211 14.39 -13.75 6.55
C LEU A 211 14.01 -15.14 7.10
N TYR A 212 14.27 -16.21 6.34
CA TYR A 212 13.84 -17.55 6.76
C TYR A 212 14.61 -18.07 7.97
N THR A 213 15.82 -17.57 8.27
CA THR A 213 16.52 -17.96 9.51
C THR A 213 15.88 -17.39 10.75
N ILE A 214 15.15 -16.28 10.61
CA ILE A 214 14.38 -15.66 11.69
C ILE A 214 13.04 -16.39 11.82
N VAL A 215 12.30 -16.48 10.72
CA VAL A 215 10.91 -16.97 10.71
C VAL A 215 10.81 -18.48 10.95
N GLU A 216 11.83 -19.27 10.60
CA GLU A 216 11.82 -20.73 10.80
C GLU A 216 12.57 -21.17 12.07
N ASN A 217 12.91 -20.24 12.97
CA ASN A 217 13.56 -20.58 14.24
C ASN A 217 12.53 -20.99 15.32
N GLU A 218 12.60 -22.24 15.77
CA GLU A 218 11.75 -22.80 16.82
C GLU A 218 11.91 -22.12 18.19
N GLU A 219 13.04 -21.47 18.45
CA GLU A 219 13.27 -20.77 19.72
C GLU A 219 12.63 -19.37 19.75
N LEU A 220 12.42 -18.77 18.57
CA LEU A 220 11.94 -17.39 18.43
C LEU A 220 10.48 -17.31 17.98
N CYS A 221 9.99 -18.31 17.27
CA CYS A 221 8.69 -18.31 16.63
C CYS A 221 7.85 -19.53 17.03
N ASP A 222 6.54 -19.31 17.13
CA ASP A 222 5.55 -20.36 17.31
C ASP A 222 5.26 -21.03 15.96
N LEU A 223 5.99 -22.12 15.70
CA LEU A 223 5.89 -22.87 14.46
C LEU A 223 4.80 -23.94 14.56
N ILE A 224 3.80 -23.84 13.68
CA ILE A 224 2.65 -24.74 13.63
C ILE A 224 2.90 -25.83 12.57
N PRO A 225 2.65 -27.12 12.89
CA PRO A 225 2.69 -28.20 11.90
C PRO A 225 1.58 -28.07 10.85
N VAL A 226 1.85 -28.46 9.61
CA VAL A 226 0.92 -28.36 8.46
C VAL A 226 -0.43 -29.06 8.70
N GLU A 227 -0.47 -30.10 9.52
CA GLU A 227 -1.72 -30.80 9.87
C GLU A 227 -2.64 -29.95 10.75
N LYS A 228 -2.06 -29.01 11.51
CA LYS A 228 -2.76 -28.09 12.40
C LYS A 228 -2.92 -26.70 11.80
N THR A 229 -2.32 -26.42 10.65
CA THR A 229 -2.50 -25.13 9.98
C THR A 229 -3.90 -25.04 9.39
N VAL A 230 -4.59 -23.95 9.70
CA VAL A 230 -5.94 -23.66 9.20
C VAL A 230 -5.86 -22.37 8.37
N PRO A 231 -5.94 -22.46 7.04
CA PRO A 231 -5.96 -21.30 6.16
C PRO A 231 -7.30 -20.58 6.27
N ILE A 232 -7.31 -19.31 5.91
CA ILE A 232 -8.54 -18.51 5.97
C ILE A 232 -9.44 -18.86 4.81
N ARG A 233 -10.69 -19.21 5.14
CA ARG A 233 -11.73 -19.46 4.15
C ARG A 233 -12.36 -18.13 3.73
N PRO A 234 -12.33 -17.78 2.43
CA PRO A 234 -12.77 -16.45 1.97
C PRO A 234 -14.21 -16.10 2.35
N PHE A 235 -15.11 -17.09 2.38
CA PHE A 235 -16.55 -16.89 2.63
C PHE A 235 -16.97 -16.97 4.10
N VAL A 236 -16.05 -17.28 5.02
CA VAL A 236 -16.37 -17.36 6.46
C VAL A 236 -15.99 -16.04 7.11
N PHE A 237 -17.00 -15.22 7.42
CA PHE A 237 -16.78 -13.90 8.00
C PHE A 237 -16.26 -13.98 9.43
N GLY A 238 -15.16 -13.27 9.72
CA GLY A 238 -14.51 -13.25 11.03
C GLY A 238 -13.61 -14.45 11.33
N ASP A 239 -13.24 -15.24 10.31
CA ASP A 239 -12.34 -16.39 10.48
C ASP A 239 -10.94 -15.93 10.96
N LYS A 240 -10.31 -16.73 11.82
CA LYS A 240 -8.97 -16.48 12.36
C LYS A 240 -8.01 -17.57 11.92
N PRO A 241 -6.83 -17.23 11.35
CA PRO A 241 -5.88 -18.23 10.90
C PRO A 241 -5.21 -18.92 12.10
N ILE A 242 -4.90 -20.21 11.92
CA ILE A 242 -3.94 -20.93 12.77
C ILE A 242 -2.72 -21.19 11.88
N SER A 243 -1.64 -20.44 12.11
CA SER A 243 -0.44 -20.43 11.27
C SER A 243 0.78 -19.98 12.06
N ASP A 244 1.98 -20.05 11.47
CA ASP A 244 3.23 -19.67 12.13
C ASP A 244 3.22 -18.19 12.55
N GLN A 245 3.63 -17.91 13.79
CA GLN A 245 3.64 -16.55 14.33
C GLN A 245 4.97 -16.26 15.02
N CYS A 246 5.51 -15.08 14.76
CA CYS A 246 6.67 -14.53 15.44
C CYS A 246 6.27 -13.16 15.97
N GLU A 247 6.13 -13.01 17.29
CA GLU A 247 5.69 -11.76 17.90
C GLU A 247 6.76 -11.19 18.84
N ASN A 248 7.06 -9.90 18.68
CA ASN A 248 7.94 -9.10 19.52
C ASN A 248 9.36 -9.66 19.71
N ILE A 249 9.94 -10.24 18.65
CA ILE A 249 11.34 -10.67 18.69
C ILE A 249 12.23 -9.43 18.68
N LYS A 250 13.21 -9.36 19.59
CA LYS A 250 14.10 -8.19 19.74
C LYS A 250 15.53 -8.56 19.39
N PHE A 251 16.11 -7.82 18.46
CA PHE A 251 17.52 -7.92 18.11
C PHE A 251 18.24 -6.62 18.45
N ASP A 252 19.40 -6.74 19.09
CA ASP A 252 20.29 -5.60 19.33
C ASP A 252 21.19 -5.40 18.10
N CYS A 253 21.17 -4.20 17.53
CA CYS A 253 21.79 -3.84 16.26
C CYS A 253 22.59 -2.53 16.35
N ILE A 254 23.49 -2.30 15.40
CA ILE A 254 24.25 -1.06 15.25
C ILE A 254 23.87 -0.41 13.92
N PHE A 255 23.76 0.93 13.89
CA PHE A 255 23.66 1.67 12.63
C PHE A 255 24.97 1.62 11.85
N ASP A 256 24.86 1.25 10.57
CA ASP A 256 26.01 1.16 9.67
C ASP A 256 26.27 2.46 8.93
N GLU A 257 25.22 3.28 8.79
CA GLU A 257 25.26 4.58 8.13
C GLU A 257 26.26 5.53 8.79
N GLN A 258 26.97 6.29 7.96
CA GLN A 258 27.86 7.35 8.41
C GLN A 258 27.04 8.63 8.56
N LEU A 259 26.88 9.11 9.79
CA LEU A 259 26.03 10.26 10.09
C LEU A 259 26.63 11.60 9.61
N ASN A 260 27.94 11.64 9.39
CA ASN A 260 28.68 12.81 8.90
C ASN A 260 28.73 12.92 7.37
N ARG A 261 28.16 11.96 6.64
CA ARG A 261 28.08 12.01 5.18
C ARG A 261 26.84 12.80 4.79
N ASP A 262 26.99 13.72 3.84
CA ASP A 262 25.85 14.28 3.11
C ASP A 262 25.50 13.32 1.96
N PRO A 263 24.45 12.48 2.08
CA PRO A 263 24.06 11.58 1.01
C PRO A 263 23.42 12.35 -0.16
N GLU A 264 23.50 11.78 -1.37
CA GLU A 264 22.82 12.34 -2.56
C GLU A 264 21.30 12.22 -2.46
N TYR A 265 20.82 11.20 -1.74
CA TYR A 265 19.41 10.89 -1.48
C TYR A 265 19.12 10.78 0.01
N GLU A 266 17.85 10.81 0.41
CA GLU A 266 17.47 10.72 1.82
C GLU A 266 17.86 9.34 2.41
N ASN A 267 18.28 9.31 3.67
CA ASN A 267 18.53 8.05 4.36
C ASN A 267 17.21 7.29 4.56
N TRP A 268 17.26 5.96 4.60
CA TRP A 268 16.07 5.10 4.75
C TRP A 268 15.26 5.35 6.02
N PHE A 269 15.86 5.93 7.07
CA PHE A 269 15.17 6.32 8.30
C PHE A 269 14.63 7.76 8.26
N GLN A 270 14.93 8.56 7.23
CA GLN A 270 14.41 9.94 7.09
C GLN A 270 13.18 10.03 6.20
N THR A 271 12.70 8.90 5.69
CA THR A 271 11.55 8.81 4.79
C THR A 271 10.26 9.30 5.44
N LYS A 272 9.39 9.94 4.66
CA LYS A 272 8.10 10.43 5.16
C LYS A 272 7.14 9.26 5.35
N GLN A 273 6.07 9.51 6.11
CA GLN A 273 5.02 8.53 6.31
C GLN A 273 4.41 8.09 4.97
N ASP A 274 4.18 6.77 4.84
CA ASP A 274 3.69 6.07 3.65
C ASP A 274 4.65 6.01 2.44
N ASP A 275 5.84 6.61 2.53
CA ASP A 275 6.87 6.46 1.50
C ASP A 275 7.47 5.05 1.51
N THR A 276 7.93 4.61 0.34
CA THR A 276 8.44 3.25 0.10
C THR A 276 9.92 3.17 0.42
N ILE A 277 10.32 2.28 1.33
CA ILE A 277 11.72 2.10 1.70
C ILE A 277 12.39 1.06 0.80
N PHE A 278 11.78 -0.11 0.68
CA PHE A 278 12.18 -1.16 -0.25
C PHE A 278 10.97 -2.05 -0.58
N TYR A 279 11.19 -3.09 -1.38
CA TYR A 279 10.16 -4.00 -1.84
C TYR A 279 10.40 -5.43 -1.36
N ILE A 280 9.34 -6.21 -1.20
CA ILE A 280 9.39 -7.64 -0.90
C ILE A 280 8.51 -8.42 -1.90
N THR A 281 8.94 -9.59 -2.34
CA THR A 281 8.14 -10.44 -3.23
C THR A 281 6.88 -10.93 -2.53
N GLN A 282 5.73 -10.83 -3.19
CA GLN A 282 4.44 -11.32 -2.69
C GLN A 282 4.44 -12.84 -2.51
N TYR A 283 5.00 -13.57 -3.48
CA TYR A 283 5.11 -15.03 -3.47
C TYR A 283 6.55 -15.46 -3.22
N ALA A 284 6.73 -16.64 -2.63
CA ALA A 284 8.06 -17.23 -2.50
C ALA A 284 8.62 -17.60 -3.88
N THR A 285 9.82 -17.14 -4.19
CA THR A 285 10.46 -17.33 -5.50
C THR A 285 11.74 -18.14 -5.40
N ASP A 286 12.16 -18.67 -6.55
CA ASP A 286 13.46 -19.30 -6.72
C ASP A 286 14.43 -18.28 -7.31
N PHE A 287 15.31 -17.77 -6.45
CA PHE A 287 16.28 -16.73 -6.80
C PHE A 287 17.26 -17.14 -7.91
N LEU A 288 17.47 -18.44 -8.11
CA LEU A 288 18.36 -18.96 -9.14
C LEU A 288 17.90 -18.57 -10.55
N LYS A 289 16.59 -18.60 -10.79
CA LYS A 289 16.03 -18.29 -12.11
C LYS A 289 15.95 -16.79 -12.39
N SER A 290 15.83 -15.96 -11.34
CA SER A 290 15.68 -14.51 -11.49
C SER A 290 17.01 -13.75 -11.62
N GLN A 291 18.16 -14.38 -11.33
CA GLN A 291 19.48 -13.74 -11.45
C GLN A 291 20.29 -14.16 -12.69
N LEU A 292 19.95 -15.29 -13.34
CA LEU A 292 20.72 -15.81 -14.46
C LEU A 292 20.52 -15.05 -15.78
N ASP A 293 19.43 -14.28 -15.92
CA ASP A 293 19.17 -13.45 -17.10
C ASP A 293 19.44 -11.97 -16.81
N SER A 294 20.73 -11.64 -16.82
CA SER A 294 21.25 -10.28 -16.84
C SER A 294 20.52 -9.38 -17.84
N LYS A 295 20.03 -8.24 -17.34
CA LYS A 295 19.43 -7.05 -18.00
C LYS A 295 17.90 -6.99 -18.14
N ASP A 296 17.16 -8.10 -18.12
CA ASP A 296 15.73 -8.06 -18.51
C ASP A 296 14.71 -8.66 -17.51
N THR A 297 15.12 -9.25 -16.39
CA THR A 297 14.15 -9.82 -15.43
C THR A 297 13.69 -8.79 -14.39
N TYR A 298 12.67 -8.03 -14.78
CA TYR A 298 11.85 -7.22 -13.91
C TYR A 298 10.95 -8.12 -13.07
N PHE A 299 11.00 -7.98 -11.74
CA PHE A 299 9.81 -8.36 -10.98
C PHE A 299 8.72 -7.36 -11.38
N ASN A 300 7.61 -7.89 -11.88
CA ASN A 300 6.47 -7.05 -12.21
C ASN A 300 6.00 -6.31 -10.96
N GLU A 301 5.56 -5.07 -11.10
CA GLU A 301 5.00 -4.29 -9.99
C GLU A 301 3.85 -5.01 -9.27
N ALA A 302 3.16 -5.92 -9.97
CA ALA A 302 2.09 -6.74 -9.40
C ALA A 302 2.58 -7.82 -8.42
N ASP A 303 3.82 -8.30 -8.54
CA ASP A 303 4.38 -9.40 -7.75
C ASP A 303 5.22 -8.91 -6.55
N ILE A 304 5.34 -7.59 -6.38
CA ILE A 304 6.14 -6.94 -5.34
C ILE A 304 5.26 -6.08 -4.43
N ILE A 305 5.63 -6.05 -3.16
CA ILE A 305 4.92 -5.33 -2.12
C ILE A 305 5.86 -4.27 -1.57
N LYS A 306 5.33 -3.05 -1.48
CA LYS A 306 6.01 -1.88 -0.95
C LYS A 306 6.12 -1.99 0.57
N VAL A 307 7.34 -1.94 1.10
CA VAL A 307 7.58 -1.77 2.54
C VAL A 307 7.53 -0.29 2.84
N LYS A 308 6.49 0.14 3.57
CA LYS A 308 6.22 1.55 3.84
C LYS A 308 6.77 2.00 5.19
N ALA A 309 7.19 3.26 5.28
CA ALA A 309 7.45 3.91 6.55
C ALA A 309 6.12 4.24 7.25
N GLY A 310 5.87 3.68 8.43
CA GLY A 310 4.61 3.89 9.15
C GLY A 310 4.55 5.21 9.92
N ASN A 311 5.67 5.90 10.13
CA ASN A 311 5.72 7.20 10.77
C ASN A 311 6.90 8.05 10.27
N ASN A 312 6.78 9.37 10.43
CA ASN A 312 7.83 10.31 10.07
C ASN A 312 8.80 10.55 11.23
N LEU A 313 10.10 10.60 10.93
CA LEU A 313 11.16 11.00 11.85
C LEU A 313 11.42 12.51 11.74
N GLN A 314 11.64 13.18 12.87
CA GLN A 314 12.06 14.59 12.83
C GLN A 314 13.49 14.69 12.30
N ASN A 315 13.76 15.71 11.46
CA ASN A 315 15.09 15.94 10.89
C ASN A 315 16.16 16.02 11.99
N GLY A 316 17.22 15.23 11.87
CA GLY A 316 18.34 15.18 12.81
C GLY A 316 18.17 14.23 14.01
N TYR A 317 17.07 13.48 14.09
CA TYR A 317 16.86 12.44 15.10
C TYR A 317 17.08 11.03 14.52
N LEU A 318 17.54 10.12 15.38
CA LEU A 318 17.69 8.70 15.07
C LEU A 318 16.73 7.85 15.91
N PRO A 319 16.19 6.75 15.36
CA PRO A 319 15.31 5.87 16.11
C PRO A 319 16.11 4.90 16.98
N LYS A 320 15.76 4.81 18.27
CA LYS A 320 16.33 3.80 19.17
C LYS A 320 15.65 2.44 19.02
N VAL A 321 14.41 2.42 18.52
CA VAL A 321 13.66 1.20 18.27
C VAL A 321 13.12 1.23 16.85
N VAL A 322 13.51 0.24 16.04
CA VAL A 322 13.00 0.04 14.69
C VAL A 322 12.11 -1.20 14.72
N GLN A 323 10.83 -1.05 14.41
CA GLN A 323 9.90 -2.18 14.37
C GLN A 323 9.60 -2.55 12.92
N PHE A 324 9.89 -3.79 12.53
CA PHE A 324 9.65 -4.32 11.20
C PHE A 324 8.55 -5.38 11.26
N ASP A 325 7.41 -5.05 10.67
CA ASP A 325 6.21 -5.87 10.70
C ASP A 325 5.91 -6.42 9.30
N ILE A 326 5.84 -7.74 9.19
CA ILE A 326 5.42 -8.44 7.98
C ILE A 326 4.11 -9.15 8.26
N GLN A 327 3.11 -8.86 7.44
CA GLN A 327 1.79 -9.44 7.50
C GLN A 327 1.54 -10.31 6.26
N TYR A 328 1.14 -11.56 6.49
CA TYR A 328 0.96 -12.54 5.43
C TYR A 328 -0.42 -13.21 5.45
N TYR A 329 -0.85 -13.65 4.28
CA TYR A 329 -2.02 -14.48 4.07
C TYR A 329 -1.60 -15.94 3.94
N GLN A 330 -2.19 -16.81 4.77
CA GLN A 330 -2.09 -18.26 4.62
C GLN A 330 -3.16 -18.74 3.63
N THR A 331 -2.81 -18.83 2.34
CA THR A 331 -3.74 -19.18 1.24
C THR A 331 -4.17 -20.64 1.30
N SER A 332 -3.23 -21.54 1.57
CA SER A 332 -3.45 -22.97 1.73
C SER A 332 -2.70 -23.47 2.97
N ASN A 333 -2.83 -24.73 3.37
CA ASN A 333 -2.06 -25.28 4.49
C ASN A 333 -0.53 -25.20 4.26
N THR A 334 -0.10 -25.04 3.01
CA THR A 334 1.29 -25.16 2.57
C THR A 334 1.90 -23.87 2.03
N GLU A 335 1.09 -22.89 1.61
CA GLU A 335 1.57 -21.69 0.92
C GLU A 335 1.25 -20.41 1.69
N LYS A 336 2.26 -19.54 1.78
CA LYS A 336 2.17 -18.22 2.37
C LYS A 336 2.36 -17.15 1.30
N GLN A 337 1.55 -16.11 1.40
CA GLN A 337 1.59 -14.95 0.52
C GLN A 337 1.78 -13.72 1.38
N ILE A 338 2.83 -12.94 1.16
CA ILE A 338 3.00 -11.65 1.86
C ILE A 338 1.96 -10.68 1.32
N ILE A 339 1.41 -9.84 2.18
CA ILE A 339 0.36 -8.87 1.80
C ILE A 339 0.85 -7.45 2.06
N GLN A 340 1.33 -7.20 3.27
CA GLN A 340 1.76 -5.89 3.73
C GLN A 340 3.01 -6.02 4.57
N ALA A 341 3.88 -5.04 4.47
CA ALA A 341 5.01 -4.88 5.37
C ALA A 341 5.25 -3.40 5.63
N PHE A 342 5.60 -3.06 6.87
CA PHE A 342 5.87 -1.68 7.25
C PHE A 342 6.99 -1.61 8.29
N MET A 343 7.66 -0.47 8.32
CA MET A 343 8.68 -0.15 9.31
C MET A 343 8.25 1.04 10.16
N LEU A 344 8.32 0.90 11.48
CA LEU A 344 8.00 1.94 12.45
C LEU A 344 9.26 2.37 13.18
N PHE A 345 9.44 3.68 13.28
CA PHE A 345 10.58 4.32 13.90
C PHE A 345 10.20 4.92 15.26
N LEU A 346 10.51 4.21 16.33
CA LEU A 346 10.09 4.55 17.69
C LEU A 346 11.27 5.07 18.54
N ASN A 347 10.96 5.82 19.59
CA ASN A 347 11.92 6.38 20.55
C ASN A 347 13.05 7.19 19.90
N GLN A 348 12.70 8.38 19.41
CA GLN A 348 13.60 9.28 18.68
C GLN A 348 14.60 9.95 19.64
N VAL A 349 15.90 9.93 19.30
CA VAL A 349 16.98 10.52 20.11
C VAL A 349 17.91 11.32 19.20
N GLN A 350 18.42 12.46 19.69
CA GLN A 350 19.46 13.21 18.98
C GLN A 350 20.82 12.51 19.17
N PRO A 351 21.59 12.29 18.09
CA PRO A 351 22.92 11.70 18.21
C PRO A 351 23.88 12.64 18.96
N ASN A 352 24.78 12.07 19.76
CA ASN A 352 25.86 12.82 20.40
C ASN A 352 26.93 13.23 19.36
N ASN A 353 27.72 14.26 19.65
CA ASN A 353 28.81 14.71 18.76
C ASN A 353 29.79 13.57 18.41
N ASP A 354 30.12 12.71 19.37
CA ASP A 354 30.99 11.54 19.18
C ASP A 354 30.35 10.46 18.29
N GLN A 355 29.02 10.40 18.23
CA GLN A 355 28.29 9.49 17.33
C GLN A 355 28.23 10.09 15.92
N VAL A 356 28.05 11.41 15.81
CA VAL A 356 28.10 12.11 14.53
C VAL A 356 29.47 11.99 13.88
N GLN A 357 30.56 12.05 14.66
CA GLN A 357 31.93 11.89 14.16
C GLN A 357 32.34 10.43 13.90
N ASP A 358 31.42 9.47 14.02
CA ASP A 358 31.66 8.02 13.89
C ASP A 358 32.68 7.45 14.92
N ASP A 359 33.00 8.18 16.00
CA ASP A 359 33.91 7.72 17.06
C ASP A 359 33.24 6.70 18.01
N SER A 360 31.91 6.71 18.07
CA SER A 360 31.12 5.76 18.86
C SER A 360 29.93 5.19 18.07
N PRO A 361 29.68 3.86 18.12
CA PRO A 361 28.57 3.24 17.41
C PRO A 361 27.23 3.65 18.03
N PHE A 362 26.20 3.82 17.18
CA PHE A 362 24.83 4.03 17.62
C PHE A 362 24.08 2.69 17.67
N GLU A 363 23.69 2.28 18.87
CA GLU A 363 22.96 1.02 19.11
C GLU A 363 21.44 1.24 19.06
N TYR A 364 20.73 0.34 18.38
CA TYR A 364 19.27 0.32 18.30
C TYR A 364 18.71 -1.09 18.49
N THR A 365 17.43 -1.17 18.89
CA THR A 365 16.71 -2.44 19.01
C THR A 365 15.78 -2.62 17.81
N LEU A 366 15.98 -3.68 17.04
CA LEU A 366 15.08 -4.12 15.99
C LEU A 366 13.99 -5.03 16.59
N VAL A 367 12.74 -4.64 16.49
CA VAL A 367 11.57 -5.45 16.87
C VAL A 367 11.00 -6.08 15.61
N PHE A 368 11.01 -7.40 15.50
CA PHE A 368 10.51 -8.12 14.34
C PHE A 368 9.18 -8.80 14.65
N ASN A 369 8.17 -8.56 13.80
CA ASN A 369 6.87 -9.22 13.86
C ASN A 369 6.55 -9.90 12.52
N TYR A 370 6.18 -11.16 12.57
CA TYR A 370 5.71 -11.94 11.44
C TYR A 370 4.41 -12.64 11.81
N LYS A 371 3.28 -12.15 11.31
CA LYS A 371 1.95 -12.66 11.69
C LYS A 371 1.04 -12.87 10.49
N SER A 372 0.14 -13.84 10.61
CA SER A 372 -0.92 -14.02 9.62
C SER A 372 -2.09 -13.07 9.89
N MET A 373 -2.62 -12.46 8.82
CA MET A 373 -3.76 -11.54 8.88
C MET A 373 -5.07 -12.30 9.08
N THR A 374 -6.02 -11.72 9.81
CA THR A 374 -7.38 -12.26 9.95
C THR A 374 -8.22 -12.00 8.70
N GLN A 375 -9.37 -12.69 8.58
CA GLN A 375 -10.25 -12.51 7.42
C GLN A 375 -10.76 -11.07 7.27
N SER A 376 -11.04 -10.37 8.37
CA SER A 376 -11.42 -8.96 8.36
C SER A 376 -10.30 -8.05 7.86
N GLU A 377 -9.07 -8.28 8.31
CA GLU A 377 -7.89 -7.51 7.87
C GLU A 377 -7.60 -7.75 6.38
N LEU A 378 -7.76 -8.98 5.90
CA LEU A 378 -7.61 -9.32 4.47
C LEU A 378 -8.66 -8.63 3.59
N ILE A 379 -9.90 -8.50 4.09
CA ILE A 379 -10.97 -7.78 3.41
C ILE A 379 -10.60 -6.30 3.27
N ILE A 380 -10.13 -5.67 4.37
CA ILE A 380 -9.70 -4.27 4.39
C ILE A 380 -8.53 -4.05 3.43
N ALA A 381 -7.59 -4.99 3.38
CA ALA A 381 -6.43 -4.94 2.49
C ALA A 381 -6.75 -5.24 1.01
N PHE A 382 -8.02 -5.42 0.62
CA PHE A 382 -8.45 -5.74 -0.76
C PHE A 382 -7.77 -6.95 -1.41
N THR A 383 -7.37 -7.93 -0.59
CA THR A 383 -6.54 -9.07 -1.05
C THR A 383 -7.35 -10.24 -1.60
N LEU A 384 -8.61 -10.36 -1.20
CA LEU A 384 -9.47 -11.47 -1.58
C LEU A 384 -9.95 -11.31 -3.03
N GLY A 385 -10.42 -12.40 -3.65
CA GLY A 385 -10.96 -12.34 -5.00
C GLY A 385 -12.21 -11.45 -5.09
N TRP A 386 -12.43 -10.80 -6.25
CA TRP A 386 -13.56 -9.91 -6.52
C TRP A 386 -14.94 -10.55 -6.21
N TYR A 387 -15.06 -11.87 -6.33
CA TYR A 387 -16.28 -12.62 -6.02
C TYR A 387 -16.67 -12.56 -4.54
N VAL A 388 -15.71 -12.43 -3.61
CA VAL A 388 -15.99 -12.30 -2.17
C VAL A 388 -16.67 -10.96 -1.91
N TYR A 389 -16.14 -9.89 -2.49
CA TYR A 389 -16.72 -8.55 -2.37
C TYR A 389 -18.11 -8.50 -2.98
N LEU A 390 -18.34 -9.12 -4.15
CA LEU A 390 -19.68 -9.21 -4.75
C LEU A 390 -20.68 -9.87 -3.79
N VAL A 391 -20.33 -11.03 -3.21
CA VAL A 391 -21.21 -11.73 -2.26
C VAL A 391 -21.44 -10.88 -1.01
N LEU A 392 -20.40 -10.23 -0.48
CA LEU A 392 -20.52 -9.34 0.67
C LEU A 392 -21.47 -8.18 0.40
N TYR A 393 -21.35 -7.52 -0.76
CA TYR A 393 -22.27 -6.46 -1.18
C TYR A 393 -23.71 -6.96 -1.35
N LEU A 394 -23.92 -8.17 -1.87
CA LEU A 394 -25.25 -8.77 -1.95
C LEU A 394 -25.85 -9.01 -0.56
N ILE A 395 -25.06 -9.54 0.38
CA ILE A 395 -25.50 -9.77 1.76
C ILE A 395 -25.89 -8.44 2.42
N ILE A 396 -25.05 -7.41 2.27
CA ILE A 396 -25.31 -6.08 2.82
C ILE A 396 -26.57 -5.49 2.19
N GLY A 397 -26.75 -5.59 0.87
CA GLY A 397 -27.96 -5.18 0.19
C GLY A 397 -29.22 -5.88 0.71
N ILE A 398 -29.16 -7.18 0.97
CA ILE A 398 -30.27 -7.95 1.57
C ILE A 398 -30.57 -7.46 2.99
N LEU A 399 -29.53 -7.25 3.81
CA LEU A 399 -29.67 -6.71 5.17
C LEU A 399 -30.31 -5.31 5.17
N MET A 400 -29.99 -4.47 4.18
CA MET A 400 -30.62 -3.15 4.04
C MET A 400 -32.12 -3.24 3.72
N VAL A 401 -32.48 -4.09 2.75
CA VAL A 401 -33.89 -4.32 2.41
C VAL A 401 -34.64 -4.87 3.63
N PHE A 402 -33.99 -5.75 4.39
CA PHE A 402 -34.54 -6.27 5.64
C PHE A 402 -34.75 -5.18 6.69
N ASN A 403 -33.79 -4.27 6.90
CA ASN A 403 -33.94 -3.15 7.83
C ASN A 403 -35.12 -2.23 7.46
N VAL A 404 -35.26 -1.89 6.17
CA VAL A 404 -36.42 -1.10 5.68
C VAL A 404 -37.72 -1.87 5.88
N PHE A 405 -37.72 -3.19 5.62
CA PHE A 405 -38.89 -4.03 5.85
C PHE A 405 -39.31 -4.04 7.33
N VAL A 406 -38.36 -4.17 8.26
CA VAL A 406 -38.62 -4.09 9.72
C VAL A 406 -39.18 -2.73 10.10
N PHE A 407 -38.62 -1.65 9.55
CA PHE A 407 -39.10 -0.28 9.80
C PHE A 407 -40.53 -0.05 9.31
N VAL A 408 -40.85 -0.54 8.11
CA VAL A 408 -42.22 -0.48 7.54
C VAL A 408 -43.18 -1.35 8.34
N LEU A 409 -42.75 -2.56 8.73
CA LEU A 409 -43.54 -3.48 9.55
C LEU A 409 -43.88 -2.86 10.91
N TYR A 410 -42.90 -2.23 11.57
CA TYR A 410 -43.09 -1.48 12.80
C TYR A 410 -44.19 -0.42 12.62
N HIS A 411 -44.07 0.47 11.65
CA HIS A 411 -45.08 1.50 11.40
C HIS A 411 -46.45 0.92 11.00
N TYR A 412 -46.48 -0.20 10.28
CA TYR A 412 -47.72 -0.87 9.91
C TYR A 412 -48.45 -1.46 11.11
N ILE A 413 -47.73 -2.08 12.06
CA ILE A 413 -48.30 -2.66 13.28
C ILE A 413 -48.83 -1.56 14.21
N PHE A 414 -48.05 -0.50 14.41
CA PHE A 414 -48.37 0.59 15.33
C PHE A 414 -49.26 1.68 14.71
N SER A 415 -49.59 1.59 13.42
CA SER A 415 -50.48 2.55 12.78
C SER A 415 -51.87 2.55 13.42
N ARG A 416 -52.26 3.71 13.93
CA ARG A 416 -53.60 3.93 14.53
C ARG A 416 -54.70 4.14 13.48
N ARG A 417 -54.35 4.33 12.19
CA ARG A 417 -55.33 4.57 11.12
C ARG A 417 -56.05 3.27 10.72
N ARG A 418 -57.37 3.24 10.85
CA ARG A 418 -58.26 2.16 10.34
C ARG A 418 -59.16 2.73 9.23
N PRO A 419 -59.41 2.01 8.13
CA PRO A 419 -58.94 0.65 7.79
C PRO A 419 -57.45 0.61 7.44
N ARG A 420 -56.79 -0.53 7.72
CA ARG A 420 -55.38 -0.72 7.35
C ARG A 420 -55.24 -0.68 5.82
N PRO A 421 -54.24 0.05 5.29
CA PRO A 421 -54.03 0.12 3.85
C PRO A 421 -53.71 -1.27 3.29
N LYS A 422 -54.38 -1.68 2.20
CA LYS A 422 -54.09 -2.94 1.50
C LYS A 422 -52.75 -2.79 0.79
N ILE A 423 -51.73 -3.55 1.20
CA ILE A 423 -50.40 -3.52 0.59
C ILE A 423 -50.45 -4.26 -0.76
N LYS A 424 -50.50 -3.52 -1.86
CA LYS A 424 -50.47 -4.08 -3.23
C LYS A 424 -49.06 -4.00 -3.81
N PHE A 425 -48.08 -4.62 -3.14
CA PHE A 425 -46.65 -4.46 -3.44
C PHE A 425 -46.30 -4.79 -4.90
N ILE A 426 -46.80 -5.94 -5.40
CA ILE A 426 -46.52 -6.42 -6.76
C ILE A 426 -47.11 -5.50 -7.83
N GLN A 427 -48.27 -4.88 -7.55
CA GLN A 427 -48.92 -3.96 -8.50
C GLN A 427 -48.16 -2.63 -8.61
N CYS A 428 -47.43 -2.23 -7.55
CA CYS A 428 -46.59 -1.04 -7.56
C CYS A 428 -45.22 -1.31 -8.18
N ILE A 429 -44.59 -2.47 -7.94
CA ILE A 429 -43.24 -2.76 -8.46
C ILE A 429 -43.20 -2.66 -10.00
N LYS A 430 -44.16 -3.30 -10.68
CA LYS A 430 -44.15 -3.41 -12.14
C LYS A 430 -44.12 -2.05 -12.86
N PRO A 431 -45.00 -1.08 -12.60
CA PRO A 431 -44.97 0.21 -13.27
C PRO A 431 -43.74 1.06 -12.90
N PHE A 432 -43.35 1.10 -11.63
CA PHE A 432 -42.26 1.96 -11.17
C PHE A 432 -40.88 1.48 -11.67
N TYR A 433 -40.53 0.21 -11.40
CA TYR A 433 -39.19 -0.28 -11.74
C TYR A 433 -39.01 -0.48 -13.25
N THR A 434 -40.02 -0.98 -13.96
CA THR A 434 -39.89 -1.21 -15.41
C THR A 434 -39.63 0.10 -16.15
N GLN A 435 -40.34 1.18 -15.80
CA GLN A 435 -40.13 2.49 -16.42
C GLN A 435 -38.76 3.08 -16.06
N ALA A 436 -38.31 2.91 -14.81
CA ALA A 436 -36.98 3.35 -14.39
C ALA A 436 -35.87 2.62 -15.16
N PHE A 437 -35.93 1.29 -15.29
CA PHE A 437 -34.93 0.51 -16.04
C PHE A 437 -34.89 0.88 -17.52
N ILE A 438 -36.06 1.07 -18.15
CA ILE A 438 -36.12 1.55 -19.54
C ILE A 438 -35.44 2.92 -19.65
N GLY A 439 -35.72 3.84 -18.71
CA GLY A 439 -35.09 5.15 -18.66
C GLY A 439 -33.56 5.07 -18.56
N VAL A 440 -33.04 4.28 -17.61
CA VAL A 440 -31.60 4.07 -17.42
C VAL A 440 -30.95 3.49 -18.68
N TYR A 441 -31.58 2.49 -19.32
CA TYR A 441 -31.02 1.90 -20.53
C TYR A 441 -30.98 2.90 -21.69
N LEU A 442 -32.05 3.67 -21.87
CA LEU A 442 -32.15 4.68 -22.92
C LEU A 442 -31.18 5.86 -22.72
N THR A 443 -30.75 6.15 -21.49
CA THR A 443 -29.76 7.21 -21.21
C THR A 443 -28.33 6.68 -21.23
N LEU A 444 -28.08 5.48 -20.70
CA LEU A 444 -26.74 4.91 -20.55
C LEU A 444 -26.09 4.61 -21.91
N PHE A 445 -26.85 4.09 -22.88
CA PHE A 445 -26.28 3.73 -24.17
C PHE A 445 -25.82 4.96 -24.99
N PRO A 446 -26.64 6.02 -25.19
CA PRO A 446 -26.21 7.19 -25.95
C PRO A 446 -25.11 8.00 -25.24
N VAL A 447 -25.23 8.20 -23.93
CA VAL A 447 -24.22 8.94 -23.16
C VAL A 447 -22.91 8.15 -23.12
N GLY A 448 -22.98 6.84 -22.87
CA GLY A 448 -21.82 5.96 -22.92
C GLY A 448 -21.14 5.98 -24.28
N PHE A 449 -21.90 5.94 -25.38
CA PHE A 449 -21.36 6.05 -26.74
C PHE A 449 -20.63 7.38 -26.96
N ILE A 450 -21.22 8.51 -26.55
CA ILE A 450 -20.59 9.83 -26.67
C ILE A 450 -19.30 9.91 -25.83
N LEU A 451 -19.30 9.35 -24.62
CA LEU A 451 -18.12 9.31 -23.77
C LEU A 451 -17.01 8.42 -24.34
N ILE A 452 -17.35 7.27 -24.93
CA ILE A 452 -16.40 6.40 -25.63
C ILE A 452 -15.78 7.14 -26.82
N LEU A 453 -16.60 7.83 -27.64
CA LEU A 453 -16.07 8.65 -28.73
C LEU A 453 -15.15 9.76 -28.23
N ASN A 454 -15.50 10.42 -27.12
CA ASN A 454 -14.64 11.42 -26.50
C ASN A 454 -13.31 10.80 -26.00
N GLY A 455 -13.36 9.62 -25.37
CA GLY A 455 -12.16 8.88 -24.95
C GLY A 455 -11.25 8.53 -26.13
N ILE A 456 -11.81 8.00 -27.22
CA ILE A 456 -11.09 7.66 -28.45
C ILE A 456 -10.46 8.91 -29.08
N PHE A 457 -11.27 9.96 -29.31
CA PHE A 457 -10.85 11.11 -30.09
C PHE A 457 -10.07 12.15 -29.30
N MET A 458 -10.34 12.37 -28.01
CA MET A 458 -9.62 13.39 -27.22
C MET A 458 -8.52 12.80 -26.35
N SER A 459 -8.71 11.57 -25.85
CA SER A 459 -7.76 10.89 -24.96
C SER A 459 -6.98 9.75 -25.62
N GLY A 460 -7.29 9.27 -26.83
CA GLY A 460 -6.49 8.21 -27.49
C GLY A 460 -6.32 6.90 -26.70
N SER A 461 -7.01 6.74 -25.58
CA SER A 461 -6.97 5.61 -24.67
C SER A 461 -8.33 5.45 -24.00
N ILE A 462 -8.77 4.20 -23.84
CA ILE A 462 -9.96 3.83 -23.10
C ILE A 462 -9.49 2.94 -21.95
N PHE A 463 -9.59 3.44 -20.72
CA PHE A 463 -8.99 2.79 -19.55
C PHE A 463 -7.49 2.50 -19.82
N ASP A 464 -7.10 1.22 -19.86
CA ASP A 464 -5.73 0.76 -20.15
C ASP A 464 -5.49 0.42 -21.63
N LEU A 465 -6.53 0.44 -22.46
CA LEU A 465 -6.42 0.13 -23.88
C LEU A 465 -6.06 1.40 -24.66
N ASN A 466 -4.81 1.49 -25.09
CA ASN A 466 -4.36 2.53 -26.01
C ASN A 466 -4.92 2.28 -27.41
N THR A 467 -5.81 3.14 -27.88
CA THR A 467 -6.43 3.01 -29.19
C THR A 467 -5.57 3.71 -30.24
N SER A 468 -4.48 3.07 -30.63
CA SER A 468 -3.68 3.49 -31.79
C SER A 468 -4.36 3.01 -33.08
N PHE A 469 -5.25 3.83 -33.65
CA PHE A 469 -5.97 3.49 -34.88
C PHE A 469 -5.11 3.59 -36.15
N PHE A 470 -3.93 4.22 -36.07
CA PHE A 470 -3.03 4.39 -37.21
C PHE A 470 -1.71 3.67 -36.95
N ASN A 471 -1.56 2.48 -37.53
CA ASN A 471 -0.28 1.78 -37.62
C ASN A 471 0.61 2.51 -38.64
N CYS A 472 1.68 3.13 -38.17
CA CYS A 472 2.81 3.50 -39.02
C CYS A 472 4.05 2.78 -38.49
N GLU A 473 4.82 2.20 -39.42
CA GLU A 473 5.94 1.28 -39.17
C GLU A 473 7.02 1.84 -38.24
N GLU A 474 7.56 0.91 -37.45
CA GLU A 474 8.56 1.08 -36.43
C GLU A 474 9.94 1.36 -37.02
N THR A 475 10.48 2.54 -36.76
CA THR A 475 11.92 2.71 -36.55
C THR A 475 12.13 3.78 -35.49
N GLU A 476 12.85 3.40 -34.44
CA GLU A 476 13.18 4.17 -33.23
C GLU A 476 12.09 4.19 -32.15
N SER A 477 12.55 3.88 -30.93
CA SER A 477 11.87 3.52 -29.70
C SER A 477 10.94 4.61 -29.15
N GLU A 478 9.90 4.96 -29.91
CA GLU A 478 8.80 5.85 -29.49
C GLU A 478 7.58 5.77 -30.46
N SER A 479 7.33 4.60 -31.06
CA SER A 479 6.28 4.38 -32.06
C SER A 479 4.86 4.24 -31.48
N LYS A 480 4.34 5.32 -30.90
CA LYS A 480 2.89 5.55 -30.75
C LYS A 480 2.56 6.99 -31.12
N ILE A 481 2.45 7.27 -32.41
CA ILE A 481 1.98 8.59 -32.86
C ILE A 481 0.46 8.58 -32.82
N GLU A 482 -0.11 9.06 -31.72
CA GLU A 482 -1.53 9.42 -31.64
C GLU A 482 -1.86 10.48 -32.73
N PHE A 483 -3.11 10.51 -33.23
CA PHE A 483 -3.59 11.42 -34.29
C PHE A 483 -3.12 12.88 -34.14
N TYR A 484 -2.93 13.34 -32.90
CA TYR A 484 -2.44 14.69 -32.60
C TYR A 484 -0.93 14.85 -32.59
N LYS A 485 -0.15 13.85 -32.19
CA LYS A 485 1.33 13.90 -32.30
C LYS A 485 1.72 14.06 -33.79
N TYR A 486 0.92 13.48 -34.70
CA TYR A 486 1.03 13.73 -36.15
C TYR A 486 0.74 15.19 -36.54
N GLN A 487 -0.37 15.77 -36.07
CA GLN A 487 -0.75 17.16 -36.38
C GLN A 487 0.25 18.20 -35.81
N TYR A 488 0.77 17.99 -34.60
CA TYR A 488 1.78 18.87 -34.01
C TYR A 488 3.16 18.72 -34.69
N LYS A 489 3.53 17.51 -35.10
CA LYS A 489 4.75 17.27 -35.89
C LYS A 489 4.67 17.93 -37.27
N GLN A 490 3.49 17.96 -37.88
CA GLN A 490 3.25 18.69 -39.15
C GLN A 490 3.38 20.21 -38.99
N ASN A 491 3.05 20.75 -37.81
CA ASN A 491 3.17 22.17 -37.48
C ASN A 491 4.55 22.58 -36.92
N GLY A 492 5.54 21.66 -36.91
CA GLY A 492 6.93 21.96 -36.53
C GLY A 492 7.19 22.18 -35.02
N LEU A 493 6.23 21.86 -34.15
CA LEU A 493 6.36 22.02 -32.70
C LEU A 493 6.85 20.71 -32.06
N LYS A 494 8.07 20.72 -31.50
CA LYS A 494 8.55 19.67 -30.60
C LYS A 494 7.98 19.95 -29.22
N ILE A 495 7.12 19.06 -28.71
CA ILE A 495 6.49 19.19 -27.39
C ILE A 495 7.06 18.09 -26.50
N ASP A 496 7.54 18.47 -25.31
CA ASP A 496 7.98 17.54 -24.26
C ASP A 496 6.84 16.60 -23.84
N SER A 497 7.17 15.36 -23.46
CA SER A 497 6.22 14.31 -23.10
C SER A 497 5.24 14.74 -21.98
N GLU A 498 5.71 15.46 -20.96
CA GLU A 498 4.86 15.95 -19.86
C GLU A 498 3.84 17.00 -20.30
N ASN A 499 4.26 17.93 -21.16
CA ASN A 499 3.38 18.98 -21.67
C ASN A 499 2.29 18.38 -22.57
N PHE A 500 2.60 17.30 -23.29
CA PHE A 500 1.63 16.57 -24.09
C PHE A 500 0.53 15.92 -23.22
N ILE A 501 0.89 15.31 -22.09
CA ILE A 501 -0.09 14.72 -21.14
C ILE A 501 -0.99 15.81 -20.56
N LYS A 502 -0.46 16.97 -20.20
CA LYS A 502 -1.26 18.11 -19.69
C LYS A 502 -2.26 18.62 -20.72
N ILE A 503 -1.84 18.79 -21.98
CA ILE A 503 -2.72 19.24 -23.08
C ILE A 503 -3.83 18.21 -23.34
N LYS A 504 -3.48 16.92 -23.34
CA LYS A 504 -4.41 15.81 -23.52
C LYS A 504 -5.51 15.80 -22.46
N LYS A 505 -5.11 15.90 -21.18
CA LYS A 505 -6.04 16.01 -20.05
C LYS A 505 -6.93 17.26 -20.17
N GLY A 506 -6.34 18.42 -20.51
CA GLY A 506 -7.09 19.68 -20.66
C GLY A 506 -8.18 19.61 -21.73
N ARG A 507 -7.91 18.97 -22.87
CA ARG A 507 -8.88 18.81 -23.96
C ARG A 507 -10.03 17.87 -23.62
N SER A 508 -9.71 16.71 -23.04
CA SER A 508 -10.72 15.76 -22.57
C SER A 508 -11.68 16.41 -21.57
N ASN A 509 -11.13 17.17 -20.62
CA ASN A 509 -11.92 17.86 -19.60
C ASN A 509 -12.82 18.94 -20.20
N LEU A 510 -12.30 19.76 -21.13
CA LEU A 510 -13.11 20.78 -21.80
C LEU A 510 -14.25 20.13 -22.61
N ALA A 511 -13.97 19.03 -23.32
CA ALA A 511 -14.99 18.29 -24.04
C ALA A 511 -16.09 17.75 -23.12
N MET A 512 -15.74 17.20 -21.95
CA MET A 512 -16.72 16.74 -20.95
C MET A 512 -17.59 17.87 -20.43
N ILE A 513 -17.02 19.06 -20.16
CA ILE A 513 -17.79 20.24 -19.72
C ILE A 513 -18.80 20.66 -20.78
N VAL A 514 -18.38 20.74 -22.05
CA VAL A 514 -19.26 21.14 -23.16
C VAL A 514 -20.39 20.13 -23.36
N ILE A 515 -20.09 18.83 -23.33
CA ILE A 515 -21.09 17.75 -23.43
C ILE A 515 -22.08 17.85 -22.26
N GLY A 516 -21.60 18.07 -21.03
CA GLY A 516 -22.44 18.21 -19.84
C GLY A 516 -23.39 19.40 -19.93
N ILE A 517 -22.89 20.59 -20.31
CA ILE A 517 -23.72 21.79 -20.49
C ILE A 517 -24.77 21.57 -21.59
N TYR A 518 -24.39 20.89 -22.68
CA TYR A 518 -25.31 20.57 -23.77
C TYR A 518 -26.43 19.64 -23.29
N ILE A 519 -26.10 18.54 -22.60
CA ILE A 519 -27.11 17.62 -22.03
C ILE A 519 -28.03 18.38 -21.07
N MET A 520 -27.47 19.19 -20.17
CA MET A 520 -28.24 19.99 -19.22
C MET A 520 -29.22 20.94 -19.94
N TYR A 521 -28.77 21.64 -20.98
CA TYR A 521 -29.63 22.55 -21.76
C TYR A 521 -30.83 21.82 -22.40
N TYR A 522 -30.58 20.67 -23.04
CA TYR A 522 -31.65 19.88 -23.65
C TYR A 522 -32.60 19.27 -22.62
N MET A 523 -32.07 18.80 -21.48
CA MET A 523 -32.87 18.29 -20.37
C MET A 523 -33.88 19.33 -19.87
N ILE A 524 -33.47 20.60 -19.79
CA ILE A 524 -34.35 21.70 -19.35
C ILE A 524 -35.49 21.96 -20.34
N ILE A 525 -35.20 21.90 -21.63
CA ILE A 525 -36.21 22.06 -22.67
C ILE A 525 -37.24 20.92 -22.61
N LEU A 526 -36.78 19.71 -22.32
CA LEU A 526 -37.60 18.50 -22.26
C LEU A 526 -38.45 18.46 -20.98
N LEU A 527 -37.88 18.81 -19.83
CA LEU A 527 -38.55 18.85 -18.53
C LEU A 527 -39.59 19.97 -18.44
N ILE A 528 -39.29 21.14 -19.03
CA ILE A 528 -40.21 22.29 -19.09
C ILE A 528 -40.62 22.49 -20.55
N PRO A 529 -41.60 21.72 -21.07
CA PRO A 529 -42.04 21.85 -22.45
C PRO A 529 -42.70 23.21 -22.67
N HIS A 530 -42.51 23.76 -23.86
CA HIS A 530 -43.22 24.97 -24.28
C HIS A 530 -44.66 24.60 -24.61
N LYS A 531 -45.62 24.94 -23.74
CA LYS A 531 -47.04 24.75 -24.03
C LYS A 531 -47.45 25.75 -25.13
N LYS A 532 -47.74 25.27 -26.33
CA LYS A 532 -48.39 26.08 -27.40
C LYS A 532 -49.90 26.15 -27.17
N GLY A 533 -50.32 26.64 -26.01
CA GLY A 533 -51.74 26.84 -25.69
C GLY A 533 -52.17 28.27 -25.98
N LYS A 534 -53.32 28.46 -26.65
CA LYS A 534 -54.00 29.76 -26.82
C LYS A 534 -54.20 30.55 -25.51
N ILE A 535 -54.10 29.88 -24.36
CA ILE A 535 -54.28 30.47 -23.02
C ILE A 535 -53.02 31.21 -22.55
N ASP A 536 -51.81 30.82 -22.97
CA ASP A 536 -50.57 31.51 -22.58
C ASP A 536 -50.34 32.81 -23.39
N GLU A 537 -50.92 32.92 -24.60
CA GLU A 537 -51.03 34.20 -25.34
C GLU A 537 -51.98 35.18 -24.64
N LEU A 538 -53.04 34.67 -23.98
CA LEU A 538 -53.98 35.48 -23.20
C LEU A 538 -53.50 35.79 -21.78
N MET A 539 -52.67 34.92 -21.20
CA MET A 539 -52.08 35.04 -19.85
C MET A 539 -50.64 35.55 -19.85
N GLY A 540 -50.22 36.28 -20.91
CA GLY A 540 -49.20 37.30 -20.75
C GLY A 540 -49.74 38.36 -19.80
N ASN A 541 -49.67 38.10 -18.49
CA ASN A 541 -50.06 39.04 -17.46
C ASN A 541 -49.29 40.34 -17.75
N ILE A 542 -50.04 41.36 -18.18
CA ILE A 542 -49.56 42.74 -18.21
C ILE A 542 -49.30 43.08 -16.75
N SER A 543 -48.06 42.88 -16.29
CA SER A 543 -47.58 43.51 -15.07
C SER A 543 -47.70 45.02 -15.25
N LEU A 544 -47.89 45.76 -14.16
CA LEU A 544 -48.05 47.22 -14.14
C LEU A 544 -46.99 48.02 -14.94
N ASP A 545 -45.86 47.39 -15.32
CA ASP A 545 -44.73 47.96 -16.05
C ASP A 545 -44.73 47.76 -17.59
N ASN A 546 -45.81 47.29 -18.22
CA ASN A 546 -45.88 47.07 -19.69
C ASN A 546 -44.86 46.07 -20.29
N ASN A 547 -44.10 45.33 -19.49
CA ASN A 547 -43.19 44.28 -19.98
C ASN A 547 -43.90 42.92 -20.17
N ILE A 548 -43.63 42.27 -21.31
CA ILE A 548 -44.18 40.95 -21.63
C ILE A 548 -43.33 39.87 -20.93
N TRP A 549 -43.86 39.30 -19.85
CA TRP A 549 -43.19 38.24 -19.09
C TRP A 549 -43.51 36.84 -19.65
N TYR A 550 -42.55 36.19 -20.29
CA TYR A 550 -42.67 34.77 -20.67
C TYR A 550 -42.32 33.87 -19.48
N LYS A 551 -43.33 33.49 -18.69
CA LYS A 551 -43.21 32.61 -17.50
C LYS A 551 -42.35 31.36 -17.75
N THR A 552 -42.46 30.75 -18.93
CA THR A 552 -41.74 29.52 -19.30
C THR A 552 -40.23 29.73 -19.46
N ILE A 553 -39.80 30.88 -20.00
CA ILE A 553 -38.38 31.19 -20.22
C ILE A 553 -37.70 31.45 -18.87
N TRP A 554 -38.34 32.26 -18.02
CA TRP A 554 -37.85 32.52 -16.67
C TRP A 554 -37.75 31.25 -15.83
N ARG A 555 -38.75 30.37 -15.88
CA ARG A 555 -38.70 29.09 -15.16
C ARG A 555 -37.53 28.20 -15.60
N ARG A 556 -37.23 28.15 -16.91
CA ARG A 556 -36.06 27.43 -17.43
C ARG A 556 -34.74 28.05 -16.95
N PHE A 557 -34.66 29.38 -16.93
CA PHE A 557 -33.48 30.10 -16.47
C PHE A 557 -33.22 29.89 -14.97
N TYR A 558 -34.26 29.97 -14.13
CA TYR A 558 -34.15 29.68 -12.70
C TYR A 558 -33.68 28.25 -12.45
N TYR A 559 -34.25 27.28 -13.14
CA TYR A 559 -33.82 25.88 -13.02
C TYR A 559 -32.36 25.70 -13.45
N PHE A 560 -31.95 26.27 -14.59
CA PHE A 560 -30.56 26.20 -15.07
C PHE A 560 -29.56 26.77 -14.05
N PHE A 561 -29.85 27.97 -13.53
CA PHE A 561 -28.97 28.63 -12.57
C PHE A 561 -28.89 27.85 -11.25
N PHE A 562 -30.04 27.36 -10.77
CA PHE A 562 -30.10 26.52 -9.57
C PHE A 562 -29.31 25.22 -9.74
N THR A 563 -29.41 24.56 -10.89
CA THR A 563 -28.61 23.36 -11.18
C THR A 563 -27.10 23.64 -11.20
N ILE A 564 -26.67 24.79 -11.74
CA ILE A 564 -25.24 25.17 -11.75
C ILE A 564 -24.72 25.40 -10.33
N ILE A 565 -25.49 26.11 -9.49
CA ILE A 565 -25.10 26.33 -8.08
C ILE A 565 -24.92 24.99 -7.37
N ILE A 566 -25.84 24.05 -7.58
CA ILE A 566 -25.76 22.74 -6.94
C ILE A 566 -24.54 21.97 -7.45
N ILE A 567 -24.25 21.97 -8.75
CA ILE A 567 -23.06 21.30 -9.31
C ILE A 567 -21.76 21.84 -8.69
N ILE A 568 -21.66 23.16 -8.47
CA ILE A 568 -20.50 23.77 -7.80
C ILE A 568 -20.37 23.24 -6.38
N ILE A 569 -21.48 23.17 -5.64
CA ILE A 569 -21.50 22.64 -4.27
C ILE A 569 -21.13 21.15 -4.25
N MET A 570 -21.69 20.35 -5.16
CA MET A 570 -21.35 18.93 -5.30
C MET A 570 -19.85 18.73 -5.54
N SER A 571 -19.25 19.58 -6.36
CA SER A 571 -17.81 19.54 -6.65
C SER A 571 -16.97 19.87 -5.41
N VAL A 572 -17.41 20.84 -4.59
CA VAL A 572 -16.76 21.16 -3.32
C VAL A 572 -16.87 19.99 -2.33
N ILE A 573 -18.01 19.31 -2.27
CA ILE A 573 -18.21 18.13 -1.41
C ILE A 573 -17.24 16.99 -1.82
N ILE A 574 -17.10 16.71 -3.11
CA ILE A 574 -16.15 15.70 -3.62
C ILE A 574 -14.70 16.08 -3.29
N GLN A 575 -14.33 17.35 -3.45
CA GLN A 575 -12.97 17.77 -3.09
C GLN A 575 -12.72 17.66 -1.59
N PHE A 576 -13.72 17.94 -0.76
CA PHE A 576 -13.65 17.80 0.68
C PHE A 576 -13.57 16.33 1.12
N SER A 577 -14.24 15.41 0.41
CA SER A 577 -14.19 13.98 0.75
C SER A 577 -12.82 13.35 0.55
N LEU A 578 -11.93 13.98 -0.23
CA LEU A 578 -10.54 13.55 -0.40
C LEU A 578 -9.60 14.04 0.71
N SER A 579 -10.10 14.81 1.68
CA SER A 579 -9.28 15.34 2.78
C SER A 579 -9.15 14.35 3.94
N ASN A 580 -8.00 14.35 4.61
CA ASN A 580 -7.75 13.49 5.77
C ASN A 580 -8.78 13.72 6.89
N ASN A 581 -9.18 14.98 7.13
CA ASN A 581 -10.21 15.30 8.13
C ASN A 581 -11.55 14.61 7.85
N PHE A 582 -11.95 14.49 6.58
CA PHE A 582 -13.17 13.79 6.22
C PHE A 582 -13.04 12.30 6.50
N SER A 583 -11.91 11.69 6.12
CA SER A 583 -11.64 10.27 6.29
C SER A 583 -11.59 9.80 7.75
N GLU A 584 -11.13 10.65 8.67
CA GLU A 584 -11.09 10.35 10.11
C GLU A 584 -12.47 10.45 10.77
N ASN A 585 -13.37 11.30 10.25
CA ASN A 585 -14.64 11.66 10.90
C ASN A 585 -15.85 11.55 9.94
N ILE A 586 -15.87 10.51 9.10
CA ILE A 586 -16.82 10.35 7.99
C ILE A 586 -18.27 10.46 8.46
N TRP A 587 -18.64 9.80 9.55
CA TRP A 587 -20.04 9.69 9.97
C TRP A 587 -20.64 11.05 10.35
N TYR A 588 -19.88 11.89 11.04
CA TYR A 588 -20.33 13.23 11.41
C TYR A 588 -20.54 14.10 10.18
N PHE A 589 -19.60 14.06 9.23
CA PHE A 589 -19.69 14.84 8.01
C PHE A 589 -20.82 14.35 7.09
N LEU A 590 -21.08 13.04 7.00
CA LEU A 590 -22.21 12.52 6.23
C LEU A 590 -23.55 13.00 6.77
N VAL A 591 -23.72 13.01 8.10
CA VAL A 591 -24.93 13.56 8.73
C VAL A 591 -25.10 15.03 8.37
N ILE A 592 -24.02 15.84 8.49
CA ILE A 592 -24.05 17.27 8.19
C ILE A 592 -24.38 17.50 6.71
N ILE A 593 -23.72 16.80 5.78
CA ILE A 593 -23.95 16.95 4.34
C ILE A 593 -25.37 16.53 3.99
N LYS A 594 -25.92 15.48 4.62
CA LYS A 594 -27.31 15.06 4.40
C LYS A 594 -28.30 16.11 4.88
N ILE A 595 -28.07 16.75 6.03
CA ILE A 595 -28.89 17.87 6.52
C ILE A 595 -28.81 19.05 5.55
N ILE A 596 -27.62 19.38 5.05
CA ILE A 596 -27.43 20.43 4.03
C ILE A 596 -28.23 20.08 2.76
N GLY A 597 -28.22 18.80 2.35
CA GLY A 597 -29.05 18.28 1.27
C GLY A 597 -30.53 18.60 1.50
N MET A 598 -31.08 18.26 2.67
CA MET A 598 -32.48 18.55 3.03
C MET A 598 -32.82 20.05 2.94
N VAL A 599 -31.91 20.92 3.36
CA VAL A 599 -32.10 22.38 3.24
C VAL A 599 -32.18 22.80 1.77
N PHE A 600 -31.35 22.23 0.90
CA PHE A 600 -31.43 22.49 -0.54
C PHE A 600 -32.71 21.96 -1.18
N GLU A 601 -33.24 20.83 -0.71
CA GLU A 601 -34.54 20.35 -1.16
C GLU A 601 -35.65 21.35 -0.84
N CYS A 602 -35.69 21.88 0.40
CA CYS A 602 -36.65 22.90 0.83
C CYS A 602 -36.52 24.20 0.01
N ILE A 603 -35.29 24.67 -0.23
CA ILE A 603 -35.04 25.84 -1.09
C ILE A 603 -35.52 25.57 -2.52
N GLY A 604 -35.25 24.36 -3.03
CA GLY A 604 -35.70 23.92 -4.35
C GLY A 604 -37.22 23.91 -4.48
N GLU A 605 -37.93 23.39 -3.47
CA GLU A 605 -39.40 23.39 -3.40
C GLU A 605 -39.97 24.80 -3.46
N TYR A 606 -39.39 25.74 -2.72
CA TYR A 606 -39.81 27.14 -2.73
C TYR A 606 -39.57 27.81 -4.10
N LEU A 607 -38.41 27.58 -4.72
CA LEU A 607 -38.02 28.24 -5.97
C LEU A 607 -38.72 27.66 -7.21
N LEU A 608 -38.85 26.34 -7.30
CA LEU A 608 -39.29 25.65 -8.51
C LEU A 608 -40.78 25.30 -8.51
N GLN A 609 -41.43 25.20 -7.34
CA GLN A 609 -42.86 24.88 -7.15
C GLN A 609 -43.34 23.56 -7.77
N ASP A 610 -42.45 22.80 -8.44
CA ASP A 610 -42.73 21.53 -9.13
C ASP A 610 -41.82 20.43 -8.54
N ASN A 611 -42.40 19.51 -7.76
CA ASN A 611 -41.64 18.42 -7.09
C ASN A 611 -40.89 17.49 -8.05
N ILE A 612 -41.37 17.34 -9.29
CA ILE A 612 -40.72 16.51 -10.31
C ILE A 612 -39.35 17.09 -10.70
N LEU A 613 -39.24 18.42 -10.82
CA LEU A 613 -37.99 19.08 -11.20
C LEU A 613 -36.92 18.93 -10.11
N ILE A 614 -37.35 18.99 -8.85
CA ILE A 614 -36.48 18.88 -7.67
C ILE A 614 -35.98 17.45 -7.49
N SER A 615 -36.82 16.44 -7.79
CA SER A 615 -36.44 15.04 -7.64
C SER A 615 -35.16 14.66 -8.38
N ILE A 616 -34.93 15.22 -9.58
CA ILE A 616 -33.73 14.96 -10.39
C ILE A 616 -32.47 15.52 -9.72
N ILE A 617 -32.60 16.71 -9.14
CA ILE A 617 -31.53 17.39 -8.42
C ILE A 617 -31.19 16.59 -7.16
N ASN A 618 -32.19 16.14 -6.41
CA ASN A 618 -31.98 15.36 -5.19
C ASN A 618 -31.32 14.02 -5.50
N THR A 619 -31.72 13.34 -6.58
CA THR A 619 -31.03 12.09 -7.01
C THR A 619 -29.57 12.33 -7.38
N SER A 620 -29.25 13.49 -7.98
CA SER A 620 -27.87 13.85 -8.30
C SER A 620 -27.08 14.13 -7.02
N PHE A 621 -27.70 14.81 -6.05
CA PHE A 621 -27.12 15.07 -4.74
C PHE A 621 -26.79 13.77 -4.00
N ASP A 622 -27.75 12.86 -3.92
CA ASP A 622 -27.60 11.54 -3.30
C ASP A 622 -26.51 10.72 -3.99
N CYS A 623 -26.42 10.74 -5.33
CA CYS A 623 -25.36 10.03 -6.06
C CYS A 623 -23.97 10.55 -5.69
N THR A 624 -23.79 11.86 -5.57
CA THR A 624 -22.51 12.44 -5.13
C THR A 624 -22.22 12.15 -3.66
N LEU A 625 -23.22 12.16 -2.79
CA LEU A 625 -23.03 11.79 -1.38
C LEU A 625 -22.52 10.34 -1.27
N ASN A 626 -23.15 9.42 -2.00
CA ASN A 626 -22.70 8.03 -2.09
C ASN A 626 -21.28 7.94 -2.65
N MET A 627 -20.92 8.75 -3.65
CA MET A 627 -19.55 8.81 -4.16
C MET A 627 -18.55 9.35 -3.13
N ALA A 628 -18.96 10.33 -2.31
CA ALA A 628 -18.11 10.91 -1.25
C ALA A 628 -17.77 9.88 -0.16
N THR A 629 -18.61 8.86 0.07
CA THR A 629 -18.30 7.79 1.02
C THR A 629 -17.06 6.97 0.65
N LEU A 630 -16.65 6.97 -0.63
CA LEU A 630 -15.40 6.32 -1.07
C LEU A 630 -14.14 6.96 -0.46
N GLY A 631 -14.24 8.16 0.13
CA GLY A 631 -13.16 8.81 0.87
C GLY A 631 -12.90 8.20 2.26
N ALA A 632 -13.37 6.98 2.53
CA ALA A 632 -13.18 6.31 3.81
C ALA A 632 -11.77 5.72 3.95
N ASN A 633 -11.22 5.75 5.17
CA ASN A 633 -9.94 5.11 5.47
C ASN A 633 -10.03 3.59 5.41
N ASP A 634 -11.11 3.03 5.99
CA ASP A 634 -11.32 1.60 6.07
C ASP A 634 -12.56 1.15 5.31
N PHE A 635 -12.47 -0.07 4.78
CA PHE A 635 -13.59 -0.69 4.08
C PHE A 635 -14.83 -0.88 5.00
N PHE A 636 -14.63 -1.15 6.29
CA PHE A 636 -15.75 -1.26 7.24
C PHE A 636 -16.45 0.09 7.47
N ASP A 637 -15.70 1.18 7.56
CA ASP A 637 -16.28 2.52 7.72
C ASP A 637 -17.09 2.92 6.49
N PHE A 638 -16.58 2.57 5.30
CA PHE A 638 -17.33 2.67 4.05
C PHE A 638 -18.65 1.88 4.11
N LEU A 639 -18.62 0.60 4.52
CA LEU A 639 -19.85 -0.20 4.62
C LEU A 639 -20.83 0.34 5.66
N PHE A 640 -20.33 0.79 6.81
CA PHE A 640 -21.15 1.32 7.89
C PHE A 640 -21.79 2.66 7.49
N SER A 641 -21.08 3.49 6.72
CA SER A 641 -21.60 4.76 6.20
C SER A 641 -22.91 4.57 5.43
N TYR A 642 -23.03 3.48 4.67
CA TYR A 642 -24.23 3.13 3.92
C TYR A 642 -25.42 2.79 4.83
N PHE A 643 -25.18 2.14 5.98
CA PHE A 643 -26.23 1.88 6.99
C PHE A 643 -26.73 3.18 7.63
N VAL A 644 -25.81 4.10 7.94
CA VAL A 644 -26.14 5.41 8.52
C VAL A 644 -26.97 6.23 7.54
N GLU A 645 -26.59 6.27 6.26
CA GLU A 645 -27.33 7.00 5.22
C GLU A 645 -28.77 6.50 5.06
N ILE A 646 -28.96 5.18 4.96
CA ILE A 646 -30.30 4.57 4.88
C ILE A 646 -31.10 4.84 6.16
N GLY A 647 -30.45 4.77 7.33
CA GLY A 647 -31.04 5.12 8.62
C GLY A 647 -31.62 6.54 8.64
N ILE A 648 -30.82 7.52 8.19
CA ILE A 648 -31.25 8.93 8.09
C ILE A 648 -32.39 9.06 7.08
N GLN A 649 -32.30 8.41 5.91
CA GLN A 649 -33.34 8.48 4.89
C GLN A 649 -34.68 7.89 5.36
N MET A 650 -34.66 6.86 6.21
CA MET A 650 -35.88 6.31 6.83
C MET A 650 -36.52 7.31 7.80
N ILE A 651 -35.71 7.96 8.65
CA ILE A 651 -36.17 8.99 9.59
C ILE A 651 -36.73 10.19 8.83
N GLU A 652 -36.00 10.63 7.79
CA GLU A 652 -36.36 11.73 6.92
C GLU A 652 -37.76 11.53 6.33
N ARG A 653 -37.95 10.41 5.60
CA ARG A 653 -39.22 10.14 4.91
C ARG A 653 -40.40 9.91 5.87
N ALA A 654 -40.15 9.42 7.07
CA ALA A 654 -41.21 9.12 8.03
C ALA A 654 -41.63 10.34 8.87
N TYR A 655 -40.68 11.19 9.27
CA TYR A 655 -40.91 12.23 10.27
C TYR A 655 -40.70 13.65 9.76
N VAL A 656 -39.80 13.89 8.80
CA VAL A 656 -39.46 15.26 8.39
C VAL A 656 -40.62 15.96 7.73
N SER A 657 -41.49 15.25 6.99
CA SER A 657 -42.70 15.88 6.42
C SER A 657 -43.64 16.40 7.51
N ILE A 658 -43.79 15.65 8.62
CA ILE A 658 -44.64 16.04 9.74
C ILE A 658 -44.02 17.23 10.49
N ILE A 659 -42.70 17.18 10.72
CA ILE A 659 -41.96 18.26 11.37
C ILE A 659 -42.04 19.54 10.52
N ARG A 660 -41.90 19.42 9.19
CA ARG A 660 -42.02 20.53 8.25
C ARG A 660 -43.40 21.18 8.31
N ASP A 661 -44.46 20.38 8.26
CA ASP A 661 -45.83 20.90 8.30
C ASP A 661 -46.09 21.63 9.63
N GLN A 662 -45.66 21.07 10.76
CA GLN A 662 -45.76 21.72 12.08
C GLN A 662 -44.94 23.01 12.17
N PHE A 663 -43.73 23.02 11.61
CA PHE A 663 -42.85 24.18 11.63
C PHE A 663 -43.35 25.29 10.71
N SER A 664 -43.91 24.94 9.55
CA SER A 664 -44.57 25.87 8.64
C SER A 664 -45.76 26.55 9.31
N GLU A 665 -46.65 25.77 9.95
CA GLU A 665 -47.77 26.32 10.73
C GLU A 665 -47.28 27.25 11.85
N PHE A 666 -46.22 26.89 12.55
CA PHE A 666 -45.64 27.75 13.59
C PHE A 666 -45.09 29.08 13.02
N LEU A 667 -44.40 29.02 11.89
CA LEU A 667 -43.85 30.20 11.22
C LEU A 667 -44.95 31.12 10.67
N GLU A 668 -46.01 30.57 10.06
CA GLU A 668 -47.15 31.36 9.60
C GLU A 668 -47.81 32.11 10.75
N VAL A 669 -48.04 31.44 11.89
CA VAL A 669 -48.60 32.07 13.09
C VAL A 669 -47.69 33.20 13.60
N LYS A 670 -46.36 33.01 13.58
CA LYS A 670 -45.40 34.04 14.01
C LYS A 670 -45.28 35.20 13.02
N TYR A 671 -45.34 34.91 11.73
CA TYR A 671 -45.33 35.91 10.67
C TYR A 671 -46.59 36.79 10.75
N ASP A 672 -47.77 36.20 10.94
CA ASP A 672 -49.02 36.94 11.12
C ASP A 672 -48.99 37.83 12.37
N GLN A 673 -48.39 37.34 13.47
CA GLN A 673 -48.18 38.15 14.68
C GLN A 673 -47.24 39.33 14.41
N PHE A 674 -46.15 39.10 13.69
CA PHE A 674 -45.18 40.13 13.32
C PHE A 674 -45.78 41.16 12.36
N GLN A 675 -46.51 40.73 11.34
CA GLN A 675 -47.15 41.61 10.36
C GLN A 675 -48.24 42.48 11.00
N LYS A 676 -49.02 41.93 11.94
CA LYS A 676 -49.94 42.74 12.77
C LYS A 676 -49.18 43.77 13.60
N TYR A 677 -48.08 43.37 14.23
CA TYR A 677 -47.26 44.29 15.03
C TYR A 677 -46.68 45.45 14.18
N VAL A 678 -46.16 45.13 13.00
CA VAL A 678 -45.60 46.11 12.05
C VAL A 678 -46.68 47.04 11.49
N ASN A 679 -47.84 46.52 11.09
CA ASN A 679 -48.94 47.36 10.60
C ASN A 679 -49.50 48.29 11.69
N THR A 680 -49.48 47.87 12.96
CA THR A 680 -49.94 48.71 14.07
C THR A 680 -48.94 49.85 14.37
N TYR A 681 -47.65 49.62 14.13
CA TYR A 681 -46.60 50.64 14.33
C TYR A 681 -46.37 51.56 13.12
N LEU A 682 -46.67 51.12 11.89
CA LEU A 682 -46.56 51.93 10.67
C LEU A 682 -47.81 52.75 10.33
N GLN A 683 -48.91 52.59 11.09
CA GLN A 683 -50.11 53.44 11.00
C GLN A 683 -50.11 54.61 12.02
N LEU A 684 -49.01 54.82 12.75
CA LEU A 684 -48.64 56.05 13.46
C LEU A 684 -47.61 56.80 12.64
#